data_AF-A0A2Y9AX15-F1
#
_entry.id   AF-A0A2Y9AX15-F1
#
_cell.length_a   1.000
_cell.length_b   1.000
_cell.length_c   1.000
_cell.angle_alpha   90.00
_cell.angle_beta   90.00
_cell.angle_gamma   90.00
#
_symmetry.space_group_name_H-M   'P 1'
#
loop_
_entity.id
_entity.type
_entity.pdbx_description
1 polymer ?
#
loop_
_entity_poly.entity_id
_entity_poly.type
_entity_poly.pdbx_seq_one_letter_code
_entity_poly.pdbx_strand_id
1 'polypeptide(L)'
;MSGRDWRAFDAELRARVPELAVELLGKPTFRAGQEWRWGRKGSLSVVVGGARAGMWFDHEEGRGGWFSDLVGRDLGMAREDATDWIADRIGMGARHRPVRQRPARRTKPANDAGEPHSAPVTANPETSPDDHAAPAPTRTDDAAARATRIWAAARPAPEDHPYLVAKQTAPLALRMDARHRLVVPLQDIDGRIHSLETIAPDGAKRYLAGGAKKGHFALVGFDPAPLAEPAGPVLICEGWATGASLHIATGHTVIAAMDAGNLMPVAEALRARFPAADLVLVADNDAKPDRDSNPGVEAARKVALAVDGRLAVPESPGDANDLFCAEGPEAVAALVAGAARIPPPPPTYPAPTLSPDEARASLADAIARFMAAIPDYWAAVEAAQEEAKSTDANRDPLDFNIVARAALPPLLGLPVDVGLGKTSSARAAIAELIGSGGLGNRKVVYAVPRHDLGAEQVTAFEALGLSAMLWKGRTAPDPTDDNPDRLMCLDTEATFDALEIEHPVEQSCCKVKNGAELLLCPWFHDCGYQRQKPLAQAAQVIVCAHDSLFHMKPQAIGEVGLLVIDEAFWQSGLRGLDGKATLTQDGLEPGRTSLTCYTGKGKMDVSATADLIAARERLCKALRVTEPGPLRLGLLEAVGLTPEDCRHAATLERRRMRDAGLRPGMSPVERRKRIEAVLPPAGEPWAPPGRCATLWLILAEALENGHDAAGAELVHDMTEAGSVRALRLRWRSQMRTGWAAQAPILHLDATLRPELVQTYLPRIDIGTPVAARQPHVRVRQVTGSPTSARAMTPSAADAPERDRKAAAIRLRDLRAWIDLRARQCHRPGQAIDLLVVGQKAAVDALRSAGLPPRVEAVHFNALSGLDRWGGIGGMVVLGRTLPAPRTVELIATALTGRVPAPNPEDAGWWYPMVERRVRLADDRTAPLAMEEHADPIAEAVRWCICEGELIQAMGRGRGVNRSAATPLEIDLLTDVVLPVTVDALLPWADLRPTRRDLMALTGIVLENAADMAACFPELWPTREAAKKDGQRKGTNDYYRDLYNSRMSPSSPEVTYRPEGAGHRLRSARVDLSRIPDPEAWLTNRLGPLASFEMRHVAGADASVPDPADVARLDALASRLTASMQAVLAARRAALDALSAQLDAAKPDAPWPSVHPEPTEEIDA
;
A
#
# COMPACT_ATOMS: atom_id res chain seq x y z
N MET A 1 -49.37 -23.90 -0.71
CA MET A 1 -48.61 -22.69 -0.34
C MET A 1 -48.63 -22.57 1.17
N SER A 2 -47.49 -22.71 1.84
CA SER A 2 -47.38 -22.56 3.29
C SER A 2 -47.09 -21.10 3.64
N GLY A 3 -47.87 -20.53 4.57
CA GLY A 3 -47.69 -19.17 5.09
C GLY A 3 -46.56 -19.09 6.12
N ARG A 4 -45.38 -19.60 5.79
CA ARG A 4 -44.16 -19.48 6.62
C ARG A 4 -43.37 -18.26 6.14
N ASP A 5 -42.95 -17.40 7.07
CA ASP A 5 -42.02 -16.31 6.74
C ASP A 5 -40.64 -16.90 6.48
N TRP A 6 -40.27 -16.99 5.20
CA TRP A 6 -38.98 -17.53 4.78
C TRP A 6 -37.79 -16.64 5.13
N ARG A 7 -37.98 -15.33 5.36
CA ARG A 7 -36.91 -14.43 5.81
C ARG A 7 -36.61 -14.64 7.29
N ALA A 8 -37.65 -14.75 8.11
CA ALA A 8 -37.50 -15.10 9.53
C ALA A 8 -36.91 -16.51 9.70
N PHE A 9 -37.40 -17.49 8.92
CA PHE A 9 -36.91 -18.86 8.91
C PHE A 9 -35.42 -18.95 8.55
N ASP A 10 -34.98 -18.29 7.47
CA ASP A 10 -33.57 -18.27 7.07
C ASP A 10 -32.67 -17.57 8.11
N ALA A 11 -33.16 -16.50 8.74
CA ALA A 11 -32.40 -15.78 9.77
C ALA A 11 -32.18 -16.64 11.02
N GLU A 12 -33.23 -17.25 11.55
CA GLU A 12 -33.16 -18.10 12.75
C GLU A 12 -32.42 -19.42 12.46
N LEU A 13 -32.59 -20.01 11.27
CA LEU A 13 -31.77 -21.12 10.81
C LEU A 13 -30.28 -20.75 10.83
N ARG A 14 -29.88 -19.62 10.23
CA ARG A 14 -28.49 -19.15 10.20
C ARG A 14 -27.90 -18.94 11.59
N ALA A 15 -28.68 -18.45 12.55
CA ALA A 15 -28.25 -18.31 13.94
C ALA A 15 -27.94 -19.66 14.61
N ARG A 16 -28.66 -20.73 14.22
CA ARG A 16 -28.65 -22.02 14.93
C ARG A 16 -28.01 -23.20 14.18
N VAL A 17 -27.48 -22.99 12.97
CA VAL A 17 -26.67 -24.01 12.23
C VAL A 17 -25.57 -24.67 13.08
N PRO A 18 -24.80 -23.97 13.95
CA PRO A 18 -23.79 -24.62 14.79
C PRO A 18 -24.35 -25.71 15.72
N GLU A 19 -25.59 -25.52 16.20
CA GLU A 19 -26.28 -26.47 17.07
C GLU A 19 -26.87 -27.60 16.24
N LEU A 20 -27.64 -27.25 15.19
CA LEU A 20 -28.35 -28.20 14.33
C LEU A 20 -27.40 -29.15 13.60
N ALA A 21 -26.23 -28.67 13.16
CA ALA A 21 -25.21 -29.51 12.53
C ALA A 21 -24.58 -30.51 13.52
N VAL A 22 -24.54 -30.18 14.82
CA VAL A 22 -24.06 -31.08 15.87
C VAL A 22 -25.14 -32.06 16.34
N GLU A 23 -26.41 -31.66 16.30
CA GLU A 23 -27.54 -32.58 16.53
C GLU A 23 -27.62 -33.63 15.41
N LEU A 24 -27.51 -33.19 14.15
CA LEU A 24 -27.60 -34.05 12.97
C LEU A 24 -26.37 -34.98 12.83
N LEU A 25 -25.18 -34.40 12.73
CA LEU A 25 -23.94 -35.13 12.38
C LEU A 25 -23.09 -35.55 13.59
N GLY A 26 -23.54 -35.24 14.81
CA GLY A 26 -22.75 -35.46 16.03
C GLY A 26 -21.57 -34.49 16.18
N LYS A 27 -20.55 -34.89 16.96
CA LYS A 27 -19.38 -34.03 17.22
C LYS A 27 -18.47 -33.92 15.98
N PRO A 28 -18.11 -32.70 15.51
CA PRO A 28 -17.22 -32.53 14.38
C PRO A 28 -15.81 -33.04 14.67
N THR A 29 -15.16 -33.54 13.63
CA THR A 29 -13.75 -33.96 13.60
C THR A 29 -12.81 -32.76 13.62
N PHE A 30 -13.23 -31.61 13.11
CA PHE A 30 -12.44 -30.37 13.09
C PHE A 30 -13.33 -29.13 13.16
N ARG A 31 -12.87 -28.08 13.87
CA ARG A 31 -13.52 -26.78 13.99
C ARG A 31 -12.49 -25.66 13.76
N ALA A 32 -12.68 -24.83 12.75
CA ALA A 32 -11.88 -23.62 12.55
C ALA A 32 -12.71 -22.49 11.93
N GLY A 33 -12.81 -21.35 12.64
CA GLY A 33 -13.61 -20.22 12.18
C GLY A 33 -15.07 -20.60 11.89
N GLN A 34 -15.57 -20.18 10.73
CA GLN A 34 -16.96 -20.36 10.31
C GLN A 34 -17.23 -21.68 9.55
N GLU A 35 -16.25 -22.59 9.41
CA GLU A 35 -16.45 -23.90 8.77
C GLU A 35 -16.08 -25.03 9.73
N TRP A 36 -17.00 -25.96 9.98
CA TRP A 36 -16.79 -27.16 10.78
C TRP A 36 -16.82 -28.40 9.88
N ARG A 37 -16.11 -29.47 10.25
CA ARG A 37 -15.92 -30.65 9.40
C ARG A 37 -16.14 -31.97 10.14
N TRP A 38 -16.76 -32.92 9.45
CA TRP A 38 -17.14 -34.27 9.89
C TRP A 38 -16.63 -35.33 8.90
N GLY A 39 -16.76 -36.61 9.25
CA GLY A 39 -16.30 -37.72 8.41
C GLY A 39 -14.81 -38.03 8.54
N ARG A 40 -14.33 -39.04 7.82
CA ARG A 40 -12.94 -39.51 7.95
C ARG A 40 -12.00 -38.44 7.37
N LYS A 41 -11.13 -37.88 8.21
CA LYS A 41 -10.26 -36.72 7.88
C LYS A 41 -11.01 -35.40 7.58
N GLY A 42 -12.30 -35.28 7.92
CA GLY A 42 -13.06 -34.04 7.70
C GLY A 42 -13.49 -33.83 6.23
N SER A 43 -13.98 -34.89 5.58
CA SER A 43 -14.43 -34.88 4.18
C SER A 43 -15.74 -34.12 3.96
N LEU A 44 -16.65 -34.13 4.93
CA LEU A 44 -17.88 -33.33 4.92
C LEU A 44 -17.65 -32.01 5.65
N SER A 45 -17.86 -30.87 4.99
CA SER A 45 -17.81 -29.55 5.61
C SER A 45 -19.18 -28.87 5.64
N VAL A 46 -19.44 -28.11 6.70
CA VAL A 46 -20.62 -27.26 6.87
C VAL A 46 -20.17 -25.87 7.31
N VAL A 47 -20.64 -24.85 6.61
CA VAL A 47 -20.47 -23.45 7.02
C VAL A 47 -21.49 -23.17 8.14
N VAL A 48 -21.00 -22.79 9.32
CA VAL A 48 -21.81 -22.60 10.53
C VAL A 48 -21.95 -21.13 10.93
N GLY A 49 -21.39 -20.19 10.17
CA GLY A 49 -21.47 -18.75 10.46
C GLY A 49 -21.38 -17.87 9.22
N GLY A 50 -21.72 -16.59 9.38
CA GLY A 50 -21.73 -15.60 8.29
C GLY A 50 -22.87 -15.80 7.29
N ALA A 51 -22.85 -15.03 6.19
CA ALA A 51 -23.94 -14.99 5.21
C ALA A 51 -24.20 -16.32 4.44
N ARG A 52 -23.32 -17.32 4.59
CA ARG A 52 -23.44 -18.67 4.01
C ARG A 52 -23.67 -19.77 5.06
N ALA A 53 -24.00 -19.42 6.31
CA ALA A 53 -24.33 -20.39 7.35
C ALA A 53 -25.46 -21.32 6.87
N GLY A 54 -25.20 -22.63 6.88
CA GLY A 54 -26.09 -23.68 6.37
C GLY A 54 -25.66 -24.28 5.02
N MET A 55 -24.71 -23.67 4.31
CA MET A 55 -24.10 -24.26 3.11
C MET A 55 -23.16 -25.43 3.49
N TRP A 56 -23.23 -26.55 2.78
CA TRP A 56 -22.39 -27.73 3.02
C TRP A 56 -21.78 -28.29 1.73
N PHE A 57 -20.66 -29.02 1.87
CA PHE A 57 -20.02 -29.75 0.78
C PHE A 57 -19.35 -31.04 1.27
N ASP A 58 -19.45 -32.10 0.49
CA ASP A 58 -18.82 -33.40 0.71
C ASP A 58 -17.72 -33.62 -0.34
N HIS A 59 -16.47 -33.63 0.12
CA HIS A 59 -15.29 -33.77 -0.73
C HIS A 59 -15.01 -35.22 -1.19
N GLU A 60 -15.70 -36.23 -0.65
CA GLU A 60 -15.58 -37.63 -1.09
C GLU A 60 -16.64 -37.95 -2.17
N GLU A 61 -17.87 -37.45 -2.03
CA GLU A 61 -18.92 -37.60 -3.05
C GLU A 61 -18.96 -36.48 -4.11
N GLY A 62 -18.31 -35.33 -3.86
CA GLY A 62 -18.34 -34.17 -4.77
C GLY A 62 -19.69 -33.45 -4.83
N ARG A 63 -20.54 -33.60 -3.80
CA ARG A 63 -21.88 -32.99 -3.71
C ARG A 63 -21.92 -31.92 -2.63
N GLY A 64 -22.84 -30.97 -2.75
CA GLY A 64 -23.13 -29.97 -1.72
C GLY A 64 -24.49 -29.32 -1.93
N GLY A 65 -24.92 -28.51 -0.97
CA GLY A 65 -26.24 -27.88 -0.99
C GLY A 65 -26.46 -26.95 0.21
N TRP A 66 -27.73 -26.69 0.52
CA TRP A 66 -28.12 -25.96 1.74
C TRP A 66 -28.52 -26.94 2.86
N PHE A 67 -28.75 -26.42 4.07
CA PHE A 67 -28.89 -27.24 5.26
C PHE A 67 -30.11 -28.20 5.21
N SER A 68 -31.19 -27.80 4.54
CA SER A 68 -32.33 -28.68 4.28
C SER A 68 -32.00 -29.83 3.30
N ASP A 69 -31.05 -29.66 2.38
CA ASP A 69 -30.54 -30.74 1.54
C ASP A 69 -29.63 -31.70 2.34
N LEU A 70 -28.95 -31.20 3.39
CA LEU A 70 -28.15 -32.03 4.31
C LEU A 70 -29.05 -32.89 5.20
N VAL A 71 -30.06 -32.28 5.83
CA VAL A 71 -31.07 -32.96 6.65
C VAL A 71 -31.83 -34.01 5.81
N GLY A 72 -32.22 -33.66 4.57
CA GLY A 72 -32.85 -34.59 3.63
C GLY A 72 -31.96 -35.77 3.25
N ARG A 73 -30.65 -35.55 3.00
CA ARG A 73 -29.68 -36.60 2.71
C ARG A 73 -29.48 -37.54 3.91
N ASP A 74 -29.21 -36.98 5.07
CA ASP A 74 -28.73 -37.73 6.25
C ASP A 74 -29.87 -38.52 6.93
N LEU A 75 -31.07 -37.96 6.97
CA LEU A 75 -32.26 -38.60 7.54
C LEU A 75 -33.14 -39.32 6.49
N GLY A 76 -32.75 -39.31 5.21
CA GLY A 76 -33.44 -40.03 4.14
C GLY A 76 -34.88 -39.55 3.85
N MET A 77 -35.17 -38.26 4.05
CA MET A 77 -36.51 -37.67 3.98
C MET A 77 -36.65 -36.65 2.84
N ALA A 78 -37.90 -36.31 2.45
CA ALA A 78 -38.11 -35.34 1.38
C ALA A 78 -37.70 -33.93 1.83
N ARG A 79 -37.39 -33.05 0.86
CA ARG A 79 -36.97 -31.66 1.14
C ARG A 79 -38.03 -30.85 1.91
N GLU A 80 -39.31 -31.21 1.76
CA GLU A 80 -40.42 -30.63 2.52
C GLU A 80 -40.37 -31.09 4.00
N ASP A 81 -40.29 -32.40 4.24
CA ASP A 81 -40.12 -32.98 5.60
C ASP A 81 -38.87 -32.43 6.30
N ALA A 82 -37.75 -32.33 5.59
CA ALA A 82 -36.49 -31.78 6.10
C ALA A 82 -36.61 -30.30 6.50
N THR A 83 -37.46 -29.54 5.80
CA THR A 83 -37.71 -28.13 6.11
C THR A 83 -38.60 -27.98 7.34
N ASP A 84 -39.53 -28.90 7.58
CA ASP A 84 -40.33 -28.94 8.82
C ASP A 84 -39.53 -29.51 10.02
N TRP A 85 -38.63 -30.48 9.80
CA TRP A 85 -37.67 -30.96 10.81
C TRP A 85 -36.78 -29.84 11.35
N ILE A 86 -36.37 -28.92 10.47
CA ILE A 86 -35.66 -27.68 10.84
C ILE A 86 -36.62 -26.74 11.59
N ALA A 87 -37.82 -26.52 11.06
CA ALA A 87 -38.79 -25.57 11.62
C ALA A 87 -39.11 -25.85 13.10
N ASP A 88 -39.39 -27.10 13.45
CA ASP A 88 -39.66 -27.51 14.84
C ASP A 88 -38.51 -27.15 15.78
N ARG A 89 -37.25 -27.33 15.33
CA ARG A 89 -36.05 -27.09 16.15
C ARG A 89 -35.73 -25.62 16.35
N ILE A 90 -35.98 -24.81 15.33
CA ILE A 90 -35.82 -23.35 15.41
C ILE A 90 -37.06 -22.64 15.99
N GLY A 91 -38.01 -23.37 16.56
CA GLY A 91 -39.21 -22.81 17.21
C GLY A 91 -40.29 -22.29 16.26
N MET A 92 -40.17 -22.56 14.95
CA MET A 92 -41.10 -22.16 13.89
C MET A 92 -41.97 -23.33 13.37
N GLY A 93 -42.08 -24.39 14.18
CA GLY A 93 -42.87 -25.59 13.92
C GLY A 93 -44.37 -25.31 13.76
N ALA A 94 -45.01 -26.00 12.82
CA ALA A 94 -46.44 -25.89 12.60
C ALA A 94 -47.22 -26.82 13.54
N ARG A 95 -48.33 -26.35 14.14
CA ARG A 95 -49.10 -27.15 15.11
C ARG A 95 -49.60 -28.46 14.50
N HIS A 96 -49.26 -29.55 15.18
CA HIS A 96 -49.56 -30.96 14.89
C HIS A 96 -50.98 -31.20 14.33
N ARG A 97 -51.11 -32.00 13.26
CA ARG A 97 -52.39 -32.48 12.71
C ARG A 97 -52.31 -33.98 12.37
N PRO A 98 -53.30 -34.81 12.74
CA PRO A 98 -53.08 -36.25 12.89
C PRO A 98 -53.25 -37.09 11.61
N VAL A 99 -52.70 -38.30 11.68
CA VAL A 99 -52.74 -39.37 10.66
C VAL A 99 -54.17 -39.71 10.19
N ARG A 100 -54.33 -39.97 8.89
CA ARG A 100 -55.49 -40.68 8.31
C ARG A 100 -55.05 -41.89 7.49
N GLN A 101 -55.81 -42.97 7.57
CA GLN A 101 -55.50 -44.27 6.96
C GLN A 101 -56.12 -44.46 5.54
N ARG A 102 -55.63 -45.46 4.81
CA ARG A 102 -56.01 -45.81 3.42
C ARG A 102 -57.38 -46.52 3.37
N PRO A 103 -58.11 -46.43 2.24
CA PRO A 103 -58.17 -47.56 1.29
C PRO A 103 -58.26 -47.13 -0.20
N ALA A 104 -58.43 -47.99 -1.22
CA ALA A 104 -57.74 -49.25 -1.57
C ALA A 104 -58.16 -49.76 -2.98
N ARG A 105 -57.20 -50.17 -3.83
CA ARG A 105 -57.30 -51.08 -5.02
C ARG A 105 -55.85 -51.33 -5.50
N ARG A 106 -55.31 -52.55 -5.71
CA ARG A 106 -55.64 -53.65 -6.66
C ARG A 106 -55.63 -53.16 -8.12
N THR A 107 -54.82 -53.71 -9.04
CA THR A 107 -54.50 -55.15 -9.25
C THR A 107 -53.01 -55.53 -9.44
N LYS A 108 -52.73 -56.86 -9.43
CA LYS A 108 -51.49 -57.62 -9.83
C LYS A 108 -51.76 -58.33 -11.19
N PRO A 109 -50.83 -59.10 -11.85
CA PRO A 109 -49.41 -59.43 -11.57
C PRO A 109 -48.48 -58.64 -12.55
N ALA A 110 -47.35 -59.04 -13.17
CA ALA A 110 -46.50 -60.26 -13.32
C ALA A 110 -45.01 -59.82 -13.56
N ASN A 111 -43.91 -60.59 -13.50
CA ASN A 111 -43.53 -62.03 -13.60
C ASN A 111 -43.37 -62.55 -15.07
N ASP A 112 -42.25 -63.18 -15.49
CA ASP A 112 -41.00 -63.51 -14.76
C ASP A 112 -39.79 -63.93 -15.65
N ALA A 113 -38.66 -64.22 -14.98
CA ALA A 113 -37.47 -65.00 -15.40
C ALA A 113 -36.39 -64.33 -16.30
N GLY A 114 -35.07 -64.55 -16.05
CA GLY A 114 -34.49 -65.37 -14.98
C GLY A 114 -32.95 -65.32 -14.83
N GLU A 115 -32.45 -66.17 -13.94
CA GLU A 115 -31.08 -66.33 -13.40
C GLU A 115 -30.74 -67.86 -13.35
N PRO A 116 -29.54 -68.36 -12.95
CA PRO A 116 -28.24 -67.71 -12.68
C PRO A 116 -26.98 -68.47 -13.23
N HIS A 117 -25.78 -68.03 -12.82
CA HIS A 117 -24.49 -68.75 -12.70
C HIS A 117 -23.72 -69.29 -13.94
N SER A 118 -22.46 -68.82 -14.11
CA SER A 118 -21.22 -69.59 -13.76
C SER A 118 -19.95 -68.86 -14.24
N ALA A 119 -18.76 -69.26 -13.75
CA ALA A 119 -17.45 -68.69 -14.10
C ALA A 119 -16.57 -69.71 -14.85
N PRO A 120 -15.46 -69.28 -15.49
CA PRO A 120 -14.17 -69.44 -14.80
C PRO A 120 -13.13 -68.33 -15.06
N VAL A 121 -12.02 -68.39 -14.32
CA VAL A 121 -10.81 -67.59 -14.50
C VAL A 121 -9.85 -68.28 -15.48
N THR A 122 -9.16 -67.51 -16.34
CA THR A 122 -7.92 -67.91 -17.02
C THR A 122 -6.91 -66.77 -16.94
N ALA A 123 -5.61 -67.09 -16.90
CA ALA A 123 -4.54 -66.13 -16.62
C ALA A 123 -3.66 -65.82 -17.86
N ASN A 124 -2.93 -64.71 -17.74
CA ASN A 124 -1.80 -64.16 -18.52
C ASN A 124 -1.20 -64.99 -19.69
N PRO A 125 -0.66 -64.28 -20.69
CA PRO A 125 0.81 -64.14 -20.66
C PRO A 125 1.29 -62.68 -20.65
N GLU A 126 2.57 -62.51 -20.32
CA GLU A 126 3.29 -61.23 -20.27
C GLU A 126 3.82 -60.84 -21.65
N THR A 127 3.88 -59.53 -21.93
CA THR A 127 4.77 -58.96 -22.97
C THR A 127 5.49 -57.72 -22.42
N SER A 128 6.79 -57.62 -22.70
CA SER A 128 7.67 -56.56 -22.23
C SER A 128 7.61 -55.27 -23.06
N PRO A 129 8.14 -54.14 -22.56
CA PRO A 129 7.84 -52.83 -23.12
C PRO A 129 8.78 -52.37 -24.23
N ASP A 130 8.22 -51.75 -25.26
CA ASP A 130 8.72 -50.49 -25.83
C ASP A 130 7.66 -49.92 -26.80
N ASP A 131 7.11 -48.75 -26.51
CA ASP A 131 6.63 -47.82 -27.54
C ASP A 131 6.52 -46.37 -27.03
N HIS A 132 6.64 -45.40 -27.94
CA HIS A 132 6.77 -43.98 -27.65
C HIS A 132 5.41 -43.29 -27.37
N ALA A 133 4.75 -43.68 -26.29
CA ALA A 133 3.51 -43.03 -25.84
C ALA A 133 3.74 -41.53 -25.51
N ALA A 134 3.21 -40.66 -26.36
CA ALA A 134 3.08 -39.23 -26.09
C ALA A 134 2.22 -39.00 -24.82
N PRO A 135 2.44 -37.89 -24.07
CA PRO A 135 1.59 -37.59 -22.91
C PRO A 135 0.13 -37.44 -23.35
N ALA A 136 -0.80 -37.96 -22.55
CA ALA A 136 -2.23 -37.85 -22.83
C ALA A 136 -2.63 -36.37 -23.02
N PRO A 137 -3.41 -36.03 -24.07
CA PRO A 137 -3.79 -34.66 -24.37
C PRO A 137 -4.59 -34.02 -23.22
N THR A 138 -4.52 -32.70 -23.11
CA THR A 138 -5.42 -31.97 -22.19
C THR A 138 -6.83 -31.92 -22.81
N ARG A 139 -7.87 -31.75 -21.98
CA ARG A 139 -9.26 -31.55 -22.46
C ARG A 139 -9.38 -30.39 -23.47
N THR A 140 -8.49 -29.40 -23.37
CA THR A 140 -8.36 -28.27 -24.31
C THR A 140 -7.66 -28.66 -25.61
N ASP A 141 -6.63 -29.53 -25.59
CA ASP A 141 -6.03 -30.07 -26.81
C ASP A 141 -7.00 -30.98 -27.57
N ASP A 142 -7.75 -31.84 -26.86
CA ASP A 142 -8.81 -32.66 -27.44
C ASP A 142 -9.89 -31.81 -28.10
N ALA A 143 -10.26 -30.70 -27.46
CA ALA A 143 -11.24 -29.75 -28.00
C ALA A 143 -10.70 -28.99 -29.22
N ALA A 144 -9.44 -28.56 -29.22
CA ALA A 144 -8.78 -27.96 -30.40
C ALA A 144 -8.70 -28.96 -31.56
N ALA A 145 -8.24 -30.19 -31.32
CA ALA A 145 -8.19 -31.25 -32.32
C ALA A 145 -9.59 -31.67 -32.81
N ARG A 146 -10.65 -31.47 -32.01
CA ARG A 146 -12.05 -31.63 -32.42
C ARG A 146 -12.55 -30.42 -33.23
N ALA A 147 -12.17 -29.20 -32.86
CA ALA A 147 -12.50 -27.97 -33.58
C ALA A 147 -11.94 -28.03 -35.02
N THR A 148 -10.66 -28.33 -35.19
CA THR A 148 -10.02 -28.48 -36.51
C THR A 148 -10.70 -29.55 -37.36
N ARG A 149 -11.10 -30.69 -36.78
CA ARG A 149 -11.83 -31.75 -37.52
C ARG A 149 -13.23 -31.32 -37.95
N ILE A 150 -13.96 -30.58 -37.11
CA ILE A 150 -15.27 -30.04 -37.47
C ILE A 150 -15.13 -28.97 -38.57
N TRP A 151 -14.12 -28.09 -38.47
CA TRP A 151 -13.81 -27.08 -39.49
C TRP A 151 -13.49 -27.68 -40.86
N ALA A 152 -12.66 -28.72 -40.88
CA ALA A 152 -12.27 -29.42 -42.10
C ALA A 152 -13.42 -30.25 -42.72
N ALA A 153 -14.39 -30.70 -41.93
CA ALA A 153 -15.55 -31.45 -42.41
C ALA A 153 -16.75 -30.58 -42.78
N ALA A 154 -16.78 -29.32 -42.33
CA ALA A 154 -17.82 -28.34 -42.68
C ALA A 154 -17.59 -27.79 -44.11
N ARG A 155 -18.68 -27.54 -44.83
CA ARG A 155 -18.66 -26.99 -46.20
C ARG A 155 -18.73 -25.45 -46.14
N PRO A 156 -18.35 -24.68 -47.17
CA PRO A 156 -18.64 -23.24 -47.23
C PRO A 156 -20.12 -22.96 -46.95
N ALA A 157 -20.42 -21.92 -46.16
CA ALA A 157 -21.79 -21.52 -45.86
C ALA A 157 -22.43 -20.82 -47.08
N PRO A 158 -23.71 -21.10 -47.40
CA PRO A 158 -24.40 -20.45 -48.50
C PRO A 158 -24.96 -19.08 -48.08
N GLU A 159 -25.14 -18.19 -49.06
CA GLU A 159 -25.63 -16.82 -48.87
C GLU A 159 -27.09 -16.76 -48.41
N ASP A 160 -27.88 -17.79 -48.74
CA ASP A 160 -29.30 -17.91 -48.37
C ASP A 160 -29.54 -18.46 -46.95
N HIS A 161 -28.48 -18.66 -46.15
CA HIS A 161 -28.62 -19.16 -44.79
C HIS A 161 -29.44 -18.16 -43.93
N PRO A 162 -30.53 -18.59 -43.24
CA PRO A 162 -31.48 -17.67 -42.60
C PRO A 162 -30.87 -16.64 -41.64
N TYR A 163 -29.83 -17.00 -40.89
CA TYR A 163 -29.10 -16.06 -40.03
C TYR A 163 -28.39 -14.94 -40.81
N LEU A 164 -27.76 -15.27 -41.95
CA LEU A 164 -27.03 -14.30 -42.78
C LEU A 164 -27.99 -13.35 -43.49
N VAL A 165 -29.11 -13.88 -44.01
CA VAL A 165 -30.21 -13.08 -44.57
C VAL A 165 -30.80 -12.13 -43.51
N ALA A 166 -31.05 -12.63 -42.30
CA ALA A 166 -31.61 -11.82 -41.20
C ALA A 166 -30.63 -10.75 -40.66
N LYS A 167 -29.32 -10.95 -40.80
CA LYS A 167 -28.26 -9.98 -40.45
C LYS A 167 -27.62 -9.32 -41.67
N GLN A 168 -28.27 -9.38 -42.85
CA GLN A 168 -27.86 -8.75 -44.13
C GLN A 168 -26.37 -8.88 -44.48
N THR A 169 -25.71 -9.97 -44.11
CA THR A 169 -24.25 -10.14 -44.18
C THR A 169 -23.85 -11.30 -45.08
N ALA A 170 -22.77 -11.14 -45.83
CA ALA A 170 -22.21 -12.21 -46.66
C ALA A 170 -21.59 -13.34 -45.78
N PRO A 171 -21.43 -14.57 -46.30
CA PRO A 171 -20.85 -15.68 -45.54
C PRO A 171 -19.43 -15.47 -45.02
N LEU A 172 -18.62 -14.60 -45.63
CA LEU A 172 -17.29 -14.15 -45.17
C LEU A 172 -16.41 -15.26 -44.53
N ALA A 173 -16.16 -16.30 -45.32
CA ALA A 173 -15.39 -17.51 -44.96
C ALA A 173 -16.00 -18.44 -43.88
N LEU A 174 -17.21 -18.18 -43.39
CA LEU A 174 -17.93 -19.15 -42.55
C LEU A 174 -18.19 -20.46 -43.29
N ARG A 175 -18.26 -21.53 -42.50
CA ARG A 175 -18.62 -22.87 -42.95
C ARG A 175 -19.93 -23.31 -42.31
N MET A 176 -20.58 -24.33 -42.86
CA MET A 176 -21.83 -24.89 -42.37
C MET A 176 -21.66 -26.39 -42.08
N ASP A 177 -22.17 -26.83 -40.92
CA ASP A 177 -22.18 -28.23 -40.53
C ASP A 177 -23.35 -29.01 -41.14
N ALA A 178 -23.32 -30.34 -41.01
CA ALA A 178 -24.38 -31.23 -41.51
C ALA A 178 -25.74 -31.12 -40.78
N ARG A 179 -25.91 -30.10 -39.92
CA ARG A 179 -27.17 -29.76 -39.22
C ARG A 179 -27.66 -28.36 -39.58
N HIS A 180 -27.19 -27.80 -40.70
CA HIS A 180 -27.48 -26.45 -41.16
C HIS A 180 -27.12 -25.37 -40.12
N ARG A 181 -26.03 -25.56 -39.37
CA ARG A 181 -25.51 -24.55 -38.44
C ARG A 181 -24.24 -23.96 -39.01
N LEU A 182 -24.15 -22.63 -39.04
CA LEU A 182 -22.90 -21.95 -39.32
C LEU A 182 -21.87 -22.32 -38.25
N VAL A 183 -20.60 -22.30 -38.65
CA VAL A 183 -19.44 -22.61 -37.84
C VAL A 183 -18.50 -21.41 -37.96
N VAL A 184 -18.15 -20.82 -36.81
CA VAL A 184 -17.19 -19.72 -36.70
C VAL A 184 -15.92 -20.28 -36.05
N PRO A 185 -14.73 -20.12 -36.64
CA PRO A 185 -13.48 -20.61 -36.05
C PRO A 185 -12.96 -19.61 -35.00
N LEU A 186 -12.53 -20.11 -33.84
CA LEU A 186 -11.77 -19.31 -32.87
C LEU A 186 -10.31 -19.75 -32.90
N GLN A 187 -9.43 -18.86 -33.37
CA GLN A 187 -8.00 -19.10 -33.53
C GLN A 187 -7.16 -18.27 -32.56
N ASP A 188 -5.88 -18.65 -32.43
CA ASP A 188 -4.83 -17.76 -31.91
C ASP A 188 -4.19 -16.91 -33.02
N ILE A 189 -3.20 -16.09 -32.65
CA ILE A 189 -2.50 -15.19 -33.57
C ILE A 189 -1.59 -15.92 -34.58
N ASP A 190 -1.24 -17.18 -34.30
CA ASP A 190 -0.50 -18.08 -35.18
C ASP A 190 -1.43 -18.89 -36.11
N GLY A 191 -2.74 -18.62 -36.11
CA GLY A 191 -3.73 -19.25 -37.00
C GLY A 191 -4.22 -20.62 -36.55
N ARG A 192 -3.84 -21.10 -35.36
CA ARG A 192 -4.29 -22.40 -34.85
C ARG A 192 -5.69 -22.26 -34.26
N ILE A 193 -6.62 -23.11 -34.70
CA ILE A 193 -7.97 -23.20 -34.15
C ILE A 193 -7.92 -23.89 -32.77
N HIS A 194 -8.54 -23.28 -31.75
CA HIS A 194 -8.67 -23.86 -30.39
C HIS A 194 -10.13 -24.03 -29.92
N SER A 195 -11.08 -23.40 -30.59
CA SER A 195 -12.52 -23.58 -30.35
C SER A 195 -13.33 -23.24 -31.60
N LEU A 196 -14.64 -23.45 -31.53
CA LEU A 196 -15.62 -23.00 -32.53
C LEU A 196 -16.81 -22.37 -31.82
N GLU A 197 -17.43 -21.37 -32.43
CA GLU A 197 -18.86 -21.07 -32.20
C GLU A 197 -19.68 -21.76 -33.30
N THR A 198 -20.91 -22.17 -32.97
CA THR A 198 -21.89 -22.64 -33.94
C THR A 198 -23.18 -21.83 -33.83
N ILE A 199 -23.70 -21.34 -34.95
CA ILE A 199 -24.91 -20.50 -35.02
C ILE A 199 -25.97 -21.27 -35.80
N ALA A 200 -27.10 -21.56 -35.17
CA ALA A 200 -28.21 -22.27 -35.82
C ALA A 200 -29.07 -21.32 -36.69
N PRO A 201 -29.98 -21.84 -37.54
CA PRO A 201 -30.82 -21.02 -38.42
C PRO A 201 -31.76 -20.03 -37.70
N ASP A 202 -32.08 -20.31 -36.43
CA ASP A 202 -32.82 -19.43 -35.50
C ASP A 202 -31.92 -18.37 -34.83
N GLY A 203 -30.65 -18.29 -35.19
CA GLY A 203 -29.64 -17.43 -34.57
C GLY A 203 -29.07 -17.96 -33.25
N ALA A 204 -29.48 -19.14 -32.77
CA ALA A 204 -29.02 -19.65 -31.48
C ALA A 204 -27.54 -20.05 -31.51
N LYS A 205 -26.70 -19.26 -30.83
CA LYS A 205 -25.25 -19.43 -30.74
C LYS A 205 -24.84 -20.44 -29.65
N ARG A 206 -23.87 -21.30 -29.94
CA ARG A 206 -23.26 -22.25 -28.99
C ARG A 206 -21.79 -22.53 -29.27
N TYR A 207 -20.94 -22.34 -28.26
CA TYR A 207 -19.52 -22.70 -28.28
C TYR A 207 -19.26 -24.20 -28.20
N LEU A 208 -18.12 -24.64 -28.74
CA LEU A 208 -17.62 -26.01 -28.61
C LEU A 208 -17.23 -26.32 -27.16
N ALA A 209 -17.93 -27.27 -26.53
CA ALA A 209 -17.66 -27.69 -25.15
C ALA A 209 -16.20 -28.18 -24.97
N GLY A 210 -15.46 -27.52 -24.08
CA GLY A 210 -14.06 -27.77 -23.77
C GLY A 210 -13.04 -26.93 -24.56
N GLY A 211 -13.47 -26.20 -25.61
CA GLY A 211 -12.60 -25.34 -26.41
C GLY A 211 -12.16 -24.08 -25.67
N ALA A 212 -10.97 -23.55 -26.00
CA ALA A 212 -10.46 -22.32 -25.42
C ALA A 212 -11.10 -21.09 -26.08
N LYS A 213 -11.68 -20.19 -25.27
CA LYS A 213 -12.25 -18.90 -25.72
C LYS A 213 -11.34 -17.71 -25.38
N LYS A 214 -10.90 -17.61 -24.12
CA LYS A 214 -10.08 -16.48 -23.64
C LYS A 214 -8.81 -16.33 -24.49
N GLY A 215 -8.57 -15.16 -25.05
CA GLY A 215 -7.42 -14.83 -25.91
C GLY A 215 -7.51 -15.38 -27.34
N HIS A 216 -8.63 -15.99 -27.72
CA HIS A 216 -8.86 -16.58 -29.04
C HIS A 216 -10.05 -15.88 -29.72
N PHE A 217 -9.97 -15.70 -31.03
CA PHE A 217 -10.84 -14.80 -31.77
C PHE A 217 -11.20 -15.35 -33.16
N ALA A 218 -12.26 -14.80 -33.77
CA ALA A 218 -12.58 -15.07 -35.16
C ALA A 218 -12.01 -13.97 -36.06
N LEU A 219 -11.23 -14.36 -37.07
CA LEU A 219 -10.80 -13.48 -38.15
C LEU A 219 -11.93 -13.44 -39.20
N VAL A 220 -12.46 -12.26 -39.50
CA VAL A 220 -13.61 -12.10 -40.40
C VAL A 220 -13.15 -11.99 -41.85
N GLY A 221 -13.81 -12.70 -42.76
CA GLY A 221 -13.52 -12.66 -44.20
C GLY A 221 -12.47 -13.67 -44.70
N PHE A 222 -11.74 -14.33 -43.80
CA PHE A 222 -10.62 -15.20 -44.14
C PHE A 222 -10.74 -16.61 -43.49
N ASP A 223 -10.22 -17.63 -44.18
CA ASP A 223 -9.99 -18.95 -43.57
C ASP A 223 -8.89 -18.84 -42.47
N PRO A 224 -8.91 -19.67 -41.41
CA PRO A 224 -7.95 -19.60 -40.31
C PRO A 224 -6.48 -19.65 -40.75
N ALA A 225 -5.73 -18.61 -40.39
CA ALA A 225 -4.36 -18.36 -40.83
C ALA A 225 -3.60 -17.47 -39.83
N PRO A 226 -2.25 -17.53 -39.79
CA PRO A 226 -1.44 -16.62 -38.97
C PRO A 226 -1.67 -15.17 -39.39
N LEU A 227 -1.75 -14.25 -38.42
CA LEU A 227 -1.87 -12.82 -38.75
C LEU A 227 -0.55 -12.28 -39.30
N ALA A 228 -0.62 -11.67 -40.48
CA ALA A 228 0.45 -10.84 -41.04
C ALA A 228 0.47 -9.46 -40.36
N GLU A 229 1.55 -8.71 -40.57
CA GLU A 229 1.64 -7.32 -40.10
C GLU A 229 0.62 -6.43 -40.84
N PRO A 230 -0.26 -5.71 -40.13
CA PRO A 230 -1.41 -5.05 -40.76
C PRO A 230 -1.00 -3.77 -41.51
N ALA A 231 -1.38 -3.67 -42.78
CA ALA A 231 -1.11 -2.50 -43.64
C ALA A 231 -2.06 -1.31 -43.42
N GLY A 232 -2.92 -1.38 -42.40
CA GLY A 232 -3.96 -0.40 -42.09
C GLY A 232 -4.63 -0.71 -40.74
N PRO A 233 -5.78 -0.08 -40.43
CA PRO A 233 -6.47 -0.29 -39.15
C PRO A 233 -6.90 -1.75 -38.94
N VAL A 234 -6.73 -2.24 -37.72
CA VAL A 234 -7.30 -3.52 -37.27
C VAL A 234 -8.51 -3.21 -36.39
N LEU A 235 -9.70 -3.58 -36.88
CA LEU A 235 -10.95 -3.35 -36.18
C LEU A 235 -11.22 -4.53 -35.23
N ILE A 236 -11.54 -4.23 -33.98
CA ILE A 236 -11.81 -5.23 -32.92
C ILE A 236 -13.22 -4.98 -32.39
N CYS A 237 -14.08 -5.98 -32.47
CA CYS A 237 -15.49 -5.90 -32.06
C CYS A 237 -15.91 -7.12 -31.21
N GLU A 238 -17.08 -7.04 -30.57
CA GLU A 238 -17.63 -8.17 -29.82
C GLU A 238 -18.22 -9.25 -30.75
N GLY A 239 -19.29 -8.93 -31.48
CA GLY A 239 -19.98 -9.91 -32.33
C GLY A 239 -19.28 -10.24 -33.65
N TRP A 240 -19.41 -11.48 -34.13
CA TRP A 240 -19.02 -11.84 -35.51
C TRP A 240 -19.83 -11.09 -36.57
N ALA A 241 -21.15 -10.91 -36.38
CA ALA A 241 -22.00 -10.17 -37.32
C ALA A 241 -21.62 -8.68 -37.36
N THR A 242 -21.40 -8.07 -36.19
CA THR A 242 -20.76 -6.74 -36.03
C THR A 242 -19.49 -6.65 -36.88
N GLY A 243 -18.61 -7.65 -36.77
CA GLY A 243 -17.38 -7.73 -37.54
C GLY A 243 -17.57 -7.93 -39.04
N ALA A 244 -18.61 -8.67 -39.46
CA ALA A 244 -18.97 -8.88 -40.86
C ALA A 244 -19.40 -7.56 -41.52
N SER A 245 -20.29 -6.80 -40.89
CA SER A 245 -20.70 -5.47 -41.36
C SER A 245 -19.52 -4.50 -41.42
N LEU A 246 -18.65 -4.49 -40.39
CA LEU A 246 -17.42 -3.68 -40.40
C LEU A 246 -16.48 -4.04 -41.54
N HIS A 247 -16.29 -5.33 -41.83
CA HIS A 247 -15.42 -5.80 -42.91
C HIS A 247 -16.00 -5.45 -44.29
N ILE A 248 -17.31 -5.62 -44.49
CA ILE A 248 -18.01 -5.23 -45.73
C ILE A 248 -17.94 -3.71 -45.97
N ALA A 249 -18.12 -2.90 -44.91
CA ALA A 249 -18.13 -1.45 -45.01
C ALA A 249 -16.73 -0.82 -45.24
N THR A 250 -15.66 -1.44 -44.76
CA THR A 250 -14.31 -0.82 -44.72
C THR A 250 -13.23 -1.57 -45.49
N GLY A 251 -13.41 -2.85 -45.77
CA GLY A 251 -12.35 -3.74 -46.29
C GLY A 251 -11.16 -3.95 -45.35
N HIS A 252 -11.21 -3.45 -44.11
CA HIS A 252 -10.12 -3.56 -43.14
C HIS A 252 -10.03 -4.97 -42.53
N THR A 253 -8.93 -5.26 -41.84
CA THR A 253 -8.80 -6.50 -41.06
C THR A 253 -9.70 -6.41 -39.83
N VAL A 254 -10.67 -7.32 -39.70
CA VAL A 254 -11.63 -7.30 -38.59
C VAL A 254 -11.54 -8.58 -37.76
N ILE A 255 -11.50 -8.39 -36.44
CA ILE A 255 -11.31 -9.43 -35.44
C ILE A 255 -12.48 -9.38 -34.44
N ALA A 256 -13.30 -10.43 -34.45
CA ALA A 256 -14.38 -10.58 -33.48
C ALA A 256 -13.87 -11.34 -32.24
N ALA A 257 -13.93 -10.68 -31.09
CA ALA A 257 -13.55 -11.25 -29.80
C ALA A 257 -14.61 -12.22 -29.25
N MET A 258 -15.80 -12.25 -29.82
CA MET A 258 -16.94 -13.13 -29.51
C MET A 258 -17.66 -12.87 -28.17
N ASP A 259 -17.06 -12.09 -27.25
CA ASP A 259 -17.72 -11.47 -26.08
C ASP A 259 -16.91 -10.32 -25.47
N ALA A 260 -17.58 -9.40 -24.76
CA ALA A 260 -16.99 -8.26 -24.05
C ALA A 260 -15.82 -8.68 -23.13
N GLY A 261 -15.98 -9.82 -22.44
CA GLY A 261 -14.98 -10.36 -21.52
C GLY A 261 -13.70 -10.88 -22.20
N ASN A 262 -13.70 -10.98 -23.53
CA ASN A 262 -12.58 -11.44 -24.34
C ASN A 262 -11.92 -10.34 -25.19
N LEU A 263 -12.52 -9.15 -25.28
CA LEU A 263 -11.93 -7.98 -25.97
C LEU A 263 -10.52 -7.67 -25.45
N MET A 264 -10.32 -7.63 -24.13
CA MET A 264 -9.03 -7.27 -23.53
C MET A 264 -7.92 -8.28 -23.84
N PRO A 265 -8.06 -9.61 -23.55
CA PRO A 265 -7.02 -10.59 -23.89
C PRO A 265 -6.65 -10.66 -25.38
N VAL A 266 -7.61 -10.39 -26.27
CA VAL A 266 -7.38 -10.37 -27.72
C VAL A 266 -6.61 -9.11 -28.13
N ALA A 267 -7.03 -7.94 -27.65
CA ALA A 267 -6.36 -6.67 -27.97
C ALA A 267 -4.95 -6.57 -27.36
N GLU A 268 -4.74 -7.09 -26.14
CA GLU A 268 -3.42 -7.20 -25.50
C GLU A 268 -2.46 -8.06 -26.36
N ALA A 269 -2.93 -9.22 -26.83
CA ALA A 269 -2.13 -10.10 -27.70
C ALA A 269 -1.79 -9.46 -29.05
N LEU A 270 -2.73 -8.72 -29.65
CA LEU A 270 -2.52 -7.97 -30.89
C LEU A 270 -1.50 -6.84 -30.71
N ARG A 271 -1.62 -6.02 -29.64
CA ARG A 271 -0.66 -4.94 -29.35
C ARG A 271 0.73 -5.49 -29.03
N ALA A 272 0.84 -6.63 -28.34
CA ALA A 272 2.11 -7.28 -28.06
C ALA A 272 2.80 -7.82 -29.33
N ARG A 273 2.02 -8.32 -30.30
CA ARG A 273 2.54 -8.84 -31.58
C ARG A 273 2.85 -7.75 -32.60
N PHE A 274 2.05 -6.69 -32.64
CA PHE A 274 2.15 -5.57 -33.58
C PHE A 274 2.17 -4.22 -32.81
N PRO A 275 3.30 -3.85 -32.17
CA PRO A 275 3.36 -2.68 -31.31
C PRO A 275 2.92 -1.36 -31.97
N ALA A 276 3.13 -1.21 -33.28
CA ALA A 276 2.79 -0.01 -34.04
C ALA A 276 1.41 -0.02 -34.74
N ALA A 277 0.61 -1.09 -34.61
CA ALA A 277 -0.67 -1.18 -35.32
C ALA A 277 -1.71 -0.15 -34.85
N ASP A 278 -2.51 0.38 -35.77
CA ASP A 278 -3.70 1.17 -35.43
C ASP A 278 -4.85 0.23 -35.05
N LEU A 279 -5.06 0.06 -33.74
CA LEU A 279 -6.12 -0.79 -33.20
C LEU A 279 -7.37 0.06 -32.95
N VAL A 280 -8.49 -0.31 -33.56
CA VAL A 280 -9.77 0.40 -33.42
C VAL A 280 -10.77 -0.52 -32.74
N LEU A 281 -11.16 -0.19 -31.52
CA LEU A 281 -12.22 -0.86 -30.79
C LEU A 281 -13.56 -0.30 -31.28
N VAL A 282 -14.44 -1.17 -31.78
CA VAL A 282 -15.82 -0.81 -32.12
C VAL A 282 -16.73 -1.36 -31.03
N ALA A 283 -17.42 -0.45 -30.34
CA ALA A 283 -18.32 -0.79 -29.25
C ALA A 283 -19.73 -1.16 -29.74
N ASP A 284 -20.34 -2.13 -29.09
CA ASP A 284 -21.79 -2.33 -29.13
C ASP A 284 -22.43 -1.35 -28.12
N ASN A 285 -23.42 -0.56 -28.54
CA ASN A 285 -24.05 0.47 -27.72
C ASN A 285 -25.28 -0.08 -26.97
N ASP A 286 -25.06 -0.60 -25.77
CA ASP A 286 -26.06 -1.24 -24.89
C ASP A 286 -27.04 -0.28 -24.20
N ALA A 287 -27.04 1.02 -24.53
CA ALA A 287 -27.81 2.03 -23.81
C ALA A 287 -29.33 1.76 -23.81
N LYS A 288 -29.98 1.92 -22.65
CA LYS A 288 -31.44 1.73 -22.50
C LYS A 288 -32.06 2.83 -21.63
N PRO A 289 -33.32 3.25 -21.86
CA PRO A 289 -33.97 4.30 -21.08
C PRO A 289 -34.15 4.00 -19.58
N ASP A 290 -33.99 2.74 -19.17
CA ASP A 290 -34.15 2.25 -17.80
C ASP A 290 -32.81 1.92 -17.11
N ARG A 291 -31.65 2.30 -17.71
CA ARG A 291 -30.34 1.83 -17.25
C ARG A 291 -29.20 2.83 -17.51
N ASP A 292 -28.61 3.35 -16.42
CA ASP A 292 -27.49 4.31 -16.45
C ASP A 292 -26.12 3.75 -16.88
N SER A 293 -25.98 2.42 -17.04
CA SER A 293 -24.73 1.74 -17.42
C SER A 293 -24.80 1.14 -18.83
N ASN A 294 -23.69 1.23 -19.57
CA ASN A 294 -23.56 0.82 -20.96
C ASN A 294 -22.36 -0.15 -21.12
N PRO A 295 -22.54 -1.47 -20.85
CA PRO A 295 -21.44 -2.42 -20.72
C PRO A 295 -20.56 -2.58 -21.96
N GLY A 296 -21.12 -2.66 -23.17
CA GLY A 296 -20.34 -2.75 -24.41
C GLY A 296 -19.42 -1.55 -24.60
N VAL A 297 -19.93 -0.33 -24.39
CA VAL A 297 -19.13 0.90 -24.47
C VAL A 297 -18.12 1.01 -23.34
N GLU A 298 -18.47 0.63 -22.11
CA GLU A 298 -17.55 0.59 -20.96
C GLU A 298 -16.39 -0.40 -21.18
N ALA A 299 -16.70 -1.60 -21.69
CA ALA A 299 -15.71 -2.64 -22.00
C ALA A 299 -14.78 -2.20 -23.14
N ALA A 300 -15.33 -1.74 -24.26
CA ALA A 300 -14.54 -1.26 -25.40
C ALA A 300 -13.69 -0.03 -25.03
N ARG A 301 -14.22 0.92 -24.25
CA ARG A 301 -13.49 2.08 -23.70
C ARG A 301 -12.31 1.65 -22.83
N LYS A 302 -12.53 0.67 -21.94
CA LYS A 302 -11.48 0.13 -21.06
C LYS A 302 -10.36 -0.54 -21.87
N VAL A 303 -10.71 -1.27 -22.93
CA VAL A 303 -9.74 -1.94 -23.81
C VAL A 303 -8.96 -0.93 -24.63
N ALA A 304 -9.63 0.03 -25.28
CA ALA A 304 -8.99 1.09 -26.06
C ALA A 304 -7.95 1.87 -25.24
N LEU A 305 -8.28 2.23 -23.99
CA LEU A 305 -7.35 2.89 -23.06
C LEU A 305 -6.14 2.01 -22.71
N ALA A 306 -6.32 0.70 -22.56
CA ALA A 306 -5.24 -0.20 -22.18
C ALA A 306 -4.25 -0.47 -23.33
N VAL A 307 -4.73 -0.51 -24.59
CA VAL A 307 -3.92 -0.86 -25.77
C VAL A 307 -3.51 0.33 -26.64
N ASP A 308 -3.70 1.57 -26.18
CA ASP A 308 -3.52 2.78 -27.00
C ASP A 308 -4.27 2.69 -28.35
N GLY A 309 -5.54 2.32 -28.26
CA GLY A 309 -6.45 2.15 -29.39
C GLY A 309 -7.39 3.34 -29.59
N ARG A 310 -7.97 3.43 -30.78
CA ARG A 310 -9.09 4.33 -31.07
C ARG A 310 -10.42 3.65 -30.68
N LEU A 311 -11.43 4.41 -30.32
CA LEU A 311 -12.77 3.91 -30.00
C LEU A 311 -13.80 4.49 -30.98
N ALA A 312 -14.58 3.60 -31.59
CA ALA A 312 -15.82 3.93 -32.30
C ALA A 312 -17.02 3.51 -31.43
N VAL A 313 -18.04 4.37 -31.35
CA VAL A 313 -19.31 4.10 -30.65
C VAL A 313 -20.46 4.56 -31.55
N PRO A 314 -21.43 3.69 -31.90
CA PRO A 314 -22.65 4.10 -32.60
C PRO A 314 -23.42 5.17 -31.80
N GLU A 315 -23.90 6.24 -32.47
CA GLU A 315 -24.64 7.31 -31.78
C GLU A 315 -25.98 6.81 -31.20
N SER A 316 -26.68 5.96 -31.95
CA SER A 316 -27.89 5.26 -31.50
C SER A 316 -27.54 3.94 -30.77
N PRO A 317 -28.42 3.44 -29.86
CA PRO A 317 -28.27 2.12 -29.28
C PRO A 317 -28.33 1.00 -30.35
N GLY A 318 -27.46 -0.01 -30.22
CA GLY A 318 -27.30 -1.10 -31.19
C GLY A 318 -25.83 -1.46 -31.45
N ASP A 319 -25.60 -2.53 -32.22
CA ASP A 319 -24.27 -2.91 -32.71
C ASP A 319 -23.98 -2.28 -34.11
N ALA A 320 -22.72 -2.35 -34.58
CA ALA A 320 -22.35 -1.83 -35.91
C ALA A 320 -23.01 -2.60 -37.08
N ASN A 321 -23.60 -3.77 -36.85
CA ASN A 321 -24.44 -4.45 -37.82
C ASN A 321 -25.86 -3.87 -37.84
N ASP A 322 -26.41 -3.49 -36.69
CA ASP A 322 -27.75 -2.91 -36.60
C ASP A 322 -27.76 -1.53 -37.29
N LEU A 323 -26.67 -0.77 -37.15
CA LEU A 323 -26.39 0.41 -37.99
C LEU A 323 -26.30 0.08 -39.49
N PHE A 324 -25.59 -1.01 -39.85
CA PHE A 324 -25.50 -1.47 -41.25
C PHE A 324 -26.87 -1.80 -41.85
N CYS A 325 -27.73 -2.49 -41.11
CA CYS A 325 -29.09 -2.85 -41.54
C CYS A 325 -30.05 -1.64 -41.63
N ALA A 326 -29.78 -0.56 -40.90
CA ALA A 326 -30.62 0.64 -40.86
C ALA A 326 -30.18 1.71 -41.87
N GLU A 327 -28.88 1.94 -42.00
CA GLU A 327 -28.30 3.10 -42.71
C GLU A 327 -27.22 2.72 -43.75
N GLY A 328 -26.85 1.44 -43.86
CA GLY A 328 -25.95 0.93 -44.89
C GLY A 328 -24.45 0.95 -44.55
N PRO A 329 -23.59 0.49 -45.48
CA PRO A 329 -22.14 0.41 -45.27
C PRO A 329 -21.49 1.78 -45.08
N GLU A 330 -21.99 2.83 -45.72
CA GLU A 330 -21.44 4.20 -45.63
C GLU A 330 -21.50 4.74 -44.19
N ALA A 331 -22.59 4.48 -43.46
CA ALA A 331 -22.73 4.88 -42.06
C ALA A 331 -21.74 4.15 -41.14
N VAL A 332 -21.51 2.85 -41.39
CA VAL A 332 -20.53 2.04 -40.67
C VAL A 332 -19.09 2.47 -40.98
N ALA A 333 -18.80 2.85 -42.23
CA ALA A 333 -17.52 3.44 -42.61
C ALA A 333 -17.28 4.79 -41.93
N ALA A 334 -18.32 5.65 -41.84
CA ALA A 334 -18.26 6.91 -41.11
C ALA A 334 -18.01 6.73 -39.60
N LEU A 335 -18.67 5.75 -38.97
CA LEU A 335 -18.44 5.34 -37.58
C LEU A 335 -16.97 4.97 -37.31
N VAL A 336 -16.34 4.21 -38.21
CA VAL A 336 -14.92 3.81 -38.10
C VAL A 336 -13.98 4.98 -38.40
N ALA A 337 -14.34 5.87 -39.34
CA ALA A 337 -13.58 7.08 -39.64
C ALA A 337 -13.59 8.07 -38.45
N GLY A 338 -14.72 8.20 -37.75
CA GLY A 338 -14.87 9.01 -36.54
C GLY A 338 -14.19 8.44 -35.29
N ALA A 339 -13.59 7.25 -35.36
CA ALA A 339 -13.00 6.60 -34.19
C ALA A 339 -11.81 7.40 -33.62
N ALA A 340 -11.95 7.91 -32.40
CA ALA A 340 -10.99 8.80 -31.75
C ALA A 340 -10.14 8.08 -30.70
N ARG A 341 -8.92 8.56 -30.44
CA ARG A 341 -8.15 8.17 -29.26
C ARG A 341 -8.83 8.73 -28.02
N ILE A 342 -9.02 7.89 -27.00
CA ILE A 342 -9.57 8.34 -25.72
C ILE A 342 -8.43 8.98 -24.93
N PRO A 343 -8.53 10.25 -24.49
CA PRO A 343 -7.52 10.83 -23.62
C PRO A 343 -7.46 10.01 -22.31
N PRO A 344 -6.27 9.58 -21.85
CA PRO A 344 -6.17 8.87 -20.58
C PRO A 344 -6.63 9.78 -19.44
N PRO A 345 -7.48 9.30 -18.51
CA PRO A 345 -7.81 10.06 -17.31
C PRO A 345 -6.54 10.47 -16.57
N PRO A 346 -6.48 11.71 -16.01
CA PRO A 346 -5.24 12.27 -15.47
C PRO A 346 -4.65 11.39 -14.36
N PRO A 347 -3.32 11.39 -14.20
CA PRO A 347 -2.67 10.64 -13.13
C PRO A 347 -3.06 11.25 -11.77
N THR A 348 -3.10 10.41 -10.73
CA THR A 348 -3.43 10.87 -9.35
C THR A 348 -2.46 11.93 -8.83
N TYR A 349 -1.24 11.95 -9.36
CA TYR A 349 -0.25 13.00 -9.11
C TYR A 349 0.24 13.60 -10.44
N PRO A 350 0.19 14.93 -10.62
CA PRO A 350 0.70 15.59 -11.82
C PRO A 350 2.22 15.44 -11.94
N ALA A 351 2.75 15.55 -13.15
CA ALA A 351 4.19 15.58 -13.37
C ALA A 351 4.81 16.86 -12.80
N PRO A 352 6.01 16.81 -12.17
CA PRO A 352 6.74 18.02 -11.84
C PRO A 352 7.14 18.76 -13.12
N THR A 353 6.90 20.06 -13.17
CA THR A 353 7.18 20.92 -14.33
C THR A 353 8.59 21.50 -14.30
N LEU A 354 9.12 21.78 -13.10
CA LEU A 354 10.42 22.43 -12.89
C LEU A 354 11.58 21.47 -13.18
N SER A 355 12.69 22.00 -13.69
CA SER A 355 14.00 21.33 -13.60
C SER A 355 14.54 21.36 -12.16
N PRO A 356 15.57 20.56 -11.82
CA PRO A 356 16.21 20.62 -10.52
C PRO A 356 16.68 22.02 -10.10
N ASP A 357 17.15 22.85 -11.03
CA ASP A 357 17.68 24.18 -10.72
C ASP A 357 16.58 25.24 -10.60
N GLU A 358 15.54 25.19 -11.43
CA GLU A 358 14.33 26.02 -11.25
C GLU A 358 13.65 25.72 -9.90
N ALA A 359 13.59 24.44 -9.50
CA ALA A 359 13.06 24.02 -8.21
C ALA A 359 13.94 24.47 -7.02
N ARG A 360 15.28 24.36 -7.13
CA ARG A 360 16.21 24.90 -6.11
C ARG A 360 16.07 26.42 -5.97
N ALA A 361 15.92 27.14 -7.09
CA ALA A 361 15.71 28.59 -7.09
C ALA A 361 14.36 28.96 -6.43
N SER A 362 13.26 28.31 -6.81
CA SER A 362 11.93 28.51 -6.21
C SER A 362 11.91 28.23 -4.70
N LEU A 363 12.61 27.18 -4.26
CA LEU A 363 12.79 26.86 -2.85
C LEU A 363 13.57 27.93 -2.09
N ALA A 364 14.69 28.40 -2.65
CA ALA A 364 15.51 29.45 -2.04
C ALA A 364 14.74 30.79 -1.96
N ASP A 365 14.02 31.15 -3.02
CA ASP A 365 13.16 32.33 -3.13
C ASP A 365 12.00 32.31 -2.11
N ALA A 366 11.33 31.17 -1.93
CA ALA A 366 10.29 31.00 -0.92
C ALA A 366 10.82 31.14 0.51
N ILE A 367 11.98 30.55 0.80
CA ILE A 367 12.65 30.68 2.11
C ILE A 367 13.14 32.13 2.32
N ALA A 368 13.70 32.78 1.31
CA ALA A 368 14.21 34.14 1.39
C ALA A 368 13.10 35.16 1.68
N ARG A 369 11.95 35.07 0.98
CA ARG A 369 10.75 35.88 1.29
C ARG A 369 10.29 35.71 2.74
N PHE A 370 10.29 34.46 3.24
CA PHE A 370 9.90 34.19 4.61
C PHE A 370 10.88 34.81 5.63
N MET A 371 12.19 34.63 5.44
CA MET A 371 13.19 35.23 6.34
C MET A 371 13.18 36.76 6.31
N ALA A 372 12.94 37.37 5.14
CA ALA A 372 12.85 38.82 4.99
C ALA A 372 11.71 39.47 5.80
N ALA A 373 10.62 38.73 6.07
CA ALA A 373 9.50 39.23 6.88
C ALA A 373 9.74 39.17 8.41
N ILE A 374 10.80 38.49 8.86
CA ILE A 374 11.07 38.26 10.30
C ILE A 374 11.54 39.53 11.05
N PRO A 375 12.44 40.37 10.51
CA PRO A 375 12.86 41.60 11.19
C PRO A 375 11.69 42.58 11.37
N ASP A 376 10.89 42.79 10.32
CA ASP A 376 9.71 43.67 10.36
C ASP A 376 8.66 43.17 11.36
N TYR A 377 8.45 41.85 11.42
CA TYR A 377 7.61 41.21 12.43
C TYR A 377 8.07 41.54 13.85
N TRP A 378 9.36 41.34 14.16
CA TRP A 378 9.89 41.60 15.51
C TRP A 378 9.89 43.09 15.85
N ALA A 379 10.18 43.98 14.89
CA ALA A 379 10.07 45.42 15.09
C ALA A 379 8.64 45.86 15.44
N ALA A 380 7.63 45.29 14.77
CA ALA A 380 6.21 45.56 15.08
C ALA A 380 5.80 45.03 16.47
N VAL A 381 6.31 43.85 16.87
CA VAL A 381 6.09 43.30 18.22
C VAL A 381 6.76 44.15 19.29
N GLU A 382 7.99 44.62 19.07
CA GLU A 382 8.70 45.50 20.01
C GLU A 382 8.01 46.87 20.15
N ALA A 383 7.56 47.47 19.05
CA ALA A 383 6.80 48.72 19.07
C ALA A 383 5.49 48.59 19.88
N ALA A 384 4.71 47.54 19.62
CA ALA A 384 3.47 47.27 20.37
C ALA A 384 3.74 46.99 21.87
N GLN A 385 4.86 46.32 22.20
CA GLN A 385 5.27 46.12 23.59
C GLN A 385 5.69 47.42 24.28
N GLU A 386 6.28 48.38 23.58
CA GLU A 386 6.65 49.68 24.16
C GLU A 386 5.42 50.61 24.33
N GLU A 387 4.52 50.64 23.35
CA GLU A 387 3.22 51.33 23.46
C GLU A 387 2.37 50.77 24.62
N ALA A 388 2.42 49.45 24.85
CA ALA A 388 1.79 48.82 26.00
C ALA A 388 2.35 49.30 27.35
N LYS A 389 3.63 49.71 27.44
CA LYS A 389 4.25 50.26 28.65
C LYS A 389 3.94 51.74 28.90
N SER A 390 3.44 52.46 27.89
CA SER A 390 3.19 53.90 27.99
C SER A 390 2.10 54.24 29.02
N THR A 391 2.45 55.11 29.98
CA THR A 391 1.61 55.50 31.12
C THR A 391 0.83 56.79 30.85
N ASP A 392 0.05 56.85 29.77
CA ASP A 392 -0.92 57.93 29.57
C ASP A 392 -2.11 57.77 30.54
N ALA A 393 -2.46 58.85 31.24
CA ALA A 393 -3.52 58.89 32.24
C ALA A 393 -4.93 58.97 31.63
N ASN A 394 -5.05 59.24 30.31
CA ASN A 394 -6.32 59.32 29.59
C ASN A 394 -6.73 58.00 28.89
N ARG A 395 -5.98 56.91 29.14
CA ARG A 395 -6.15 55.60 28.48
C ARG A 395 -7.37 54.85 28.99
N ASP A 396 -8.24 54.37 28.08
CA ASP A 396 -9.40 53.54 28.43
C ASP A 396 -8.95 52.18 29.00
N PRO A 397 -9.32 51.82 30.25
CA PRO A 397 -8.98 50.53 30.84
C PRO A 397 -9.65 49.31 30.15
N LEU A 398 -10.61 49.53 29.25
CA LEU A 398 -11.34 48.50 28.54
C LEU A 398 -10.87 48.30 27.08
N ASP A 399 -9.88 49.06 26.59
CA ASP A 399 -9.26 48.76 25.28
C ASP A 399 -8.26 47.59 25.38
N PHE A 400 -8.83 46.38 25.45
CA PHE A 400 -8.09 45.12 25.41
C PHE A 400 -7.35 44.88 24.08
N ASN A 401 -7.57 45.70 23.03
CA ASN A 401 -7.06 45.40 21.69
C ASN A 401 -5.67 45.97 21.39
N ILE A 402 -5.08 46.80 22.26
CA ILE A 402 -3.76 47.39 21.99
C ILE A 402 -2.66 46.31 21.91
N VAL A 403 -2.71 45.28 22.78
CA VAL A 403 -1.81 44.11 22.67
C VAL A 403 -2.27 43.13 21.58
N ALA A 404 -3.56 43.10 21.25
CA ALA A 404 -4.11 42.26 20.18
C ALA A 404 -3.74 42.76 18.76
N ARG A 405 -3.16 43.96 18.64
CA ARG A 405 -2.59 44.51 17.40
C ARG A 405 -1.12 44.19 17.16
N ALA A 406 -0.44 43.50 18.09
CA ALA A 406 0.83 42.88 17.77
C ALA A 406 0.63 41.91 16.58
N ALA A 407 1.51 42.00 15.58
CA ALA A 407 1.40 41.19 14.37
C ALA A 407 1.30 39.69 14.71
N LEU A 408 0.65 38.92 13.84
CA LEU A 408 0.67 37.46 13.95
C LEU A 408 2.03 36.95 13.42
N PRO A 409 2.71 36.02 14.11
CA PRO A 409 3.98 35.49 13.62
C PRO A 409 3.76 34.82 12.25
N PRO A 410 4.62 35.06 11.25
CA PRO A 410 4.52 34.37 9.97
C PRO A 410 4.80 32.88 10.16
N LEU A 411 3.90 32.04 9.62
CA LEU A 411 3.94 30.59 9.71
C LEU A 411 3.89 30.01 8.29
N LEU A 412 4.97 29.38 7.83
CA LEU A 412 5.07 28.81 6.48
C LEU A 412 5.46 27.33 6.52
N GLY A 413 4.64 26.48 5.91
CA GLY A 413 4.96 25.09 5.60
C GLY A 413 5.28 24.95 4.11
N LEU A 414 6.44 24.37 3.78
CA LEU A 414 6.84 24.09 2.40
C LEU A 414 6.88 22.57 2.15
N PRO A 415 6.01 22.03 1.27
CA PRO A 415 6.15 20.70 0.71
C PRO A 415 7.32 20.68 -0.30
N VAL A 416 8.40 19.95 -0.04
CA VAL A 416 9.65 20.03 -0.84
C VAL A 416 10.26 18.68 -1.16
N ASP A 417 10.46 18.37 -2.45
CA ASP A 417 11.04 17.12 -2.95
C ASP A 417 12.37 16.73 -2.29
N VAL A 418 12.53 15.45 -1.93
CA VAL A 418 13.75 14.96 -1.27
C VAL A 418 14.95 15.04 -2.22
N GLY A 419 15.92 15.88 -1.86
CA GLY A 419 17.16 16.08 -2.61
C GLY A 419 17.37 17.51 -3.10
N LEU A 420 16.34 18.36 -3.08
CA LEU A 420 16.41 19.77 -3.45
C LEU A 420 17.25 20.66 -2.52
N GLY A 421 17.79 20.12 -1.41
CA GLY A 421 18.64 20.87 -0.50
C GLY A 421 17.90 21.75 0.51
N LYS A 422 16.63 21.44 0.83
CA LYS A 422 15.81 22.15 1.84
C LYS A 422 16.59 22.54 3.11
N THR A 423 17.29 21.58 3.71
CA THR A 423 18.07 21.75 4.94
C THR A 423 19.24 22.71 4.71
N SER A 424 19.97 22.60 3.60
CA SER A 424 21.07 23.52 3.25
C SER A 424 20.60 24.94 2.95
N SER A 425 19.51 25.12 2.19
CA SER A 425 18.95 26.45 1.89
C SER A 425 18.44 27.14 3.16
N ALA A 426 17.80 26.38 4.05
CA ALA A 426 17.39 26.88 5.36
C ALA A 426 18.59 27.31 6.22
N ARG A 427 19.67 26.51 6.30
CA ARG A 427 20.88 26.88 7.05
C ARG A 427 21.57 28.12 6.50
N ALA A 428 21.62 28.29 5.19
CA ALA A 428 22.17 29.48 4.55
C ALA A 428 21.36 30.75 4.89
N ALA A 429 20.03 30.69 4.74
CA ALA A 429 19.15 31.82 5.05
C ALA A 429 19.10 32.15 6.56
N ILE A 430 19.28 31.15 7.44
CA ILE A 430 19.49 31.36 8.88
C ILE A 430 20.79 32.15 9.15
N ALA A 431 21.88 31.82 8.45
CA ALA A 431 23.16 32.52 8.61
C ALA A 431 23.09 33.98 8.14
N GLU A 432 22.37 34.26 7.05
CA GLU A 432 22.09 35.61 6.57
C GLU A 432 21.20 36.41 7.54
N LEU A 433 20.15 35.80 8.07
CA LEU A 433 19.24 36.43 9.05
C LEU A 433 19.93 36.74 10.38
N ILE A 434 20.84 35.87 10.84
CA ILE A 434 21.66 36.13 12.03
C ILE A 434 22.74 37.19 11.72
N GLY A 435 23.40 37.09 10.57
CA GLY A 435 24.48 38.01 10.15
C GLY A 435 24.02 39.44 9.90
N SER A 436 22.78 39.64 9.45
CA SER A 436 22.14 40.96 9.34
C SER A 436 21.65 41.53 10.68
N GLY A 437 21.68 40.75 11.76
CA GLY A 437 21.17 41.15 13.08
C GLY A 437 19.65 41.09 13.23
N GLY A 438 18.92 40.56 12.24
CA GLY A 438 17.44 40.59 12.15
C GLY A 438 16.66 39.84 13.25
N LEU A 439 17.35 39.21 14.20
CA LEU A 439 16.77 38.57 15.39
C LEU A 439 17.15 39.26 16.71
N GLY A 440 18.05 40.24 16.68
CA GLY A 440 18.62 40.85 17.89
C GLY A 440 19.26 39.80 18.81
N ASN A 441 18.80 39.75 20.07
CA ASN A 441 19.28 38.79 21.07
C ASN A 441 18.51 37.45 21.06
N ARG A 442 17.56 37.24 20.13
CA ARG A 442 16.71 36.05 20.08
C ARG A 442 17.41 34.91 19.32
N LYS A 443 17.21 33.67 19.78
CA LYS A 443 17.86 32.48 19.20
C LYS A 443 17.01 31.83 18.11
N VAL A 444 17.66 31.15 17.18
CA VAL A 444 17.01 30.21 16.27
C VAL A 444 16.89 28.85 16.97
N VAL A 445 15.71 28.24 16.94
CA VAL A 445 15.51 26.83 17.34
C VAL A 445 15.34 26.01 16.07
N TYR A 446 16.15 24.95 15.93
CA TYR A 446 16.14 24.07 14.77
C TYR A 446 15.71 22.66 15.20
N ALA A 447 14.44 22.34 15.02
CA ALA A 447 13.84 21.09 15.48
C ALA A 447 13.98 20.00 14.40
N VAL A 448 14.49 18.84 14.81
CA VAL A 448 14.79 17.67 13.96
C VAL A 448 14.14 16.39 14.53
N PRO A 449 13.90 15.34 13.73
CA PRO A 449 13.22 14.13 14.22
C PRO A 449 14.07 13.29 15.18
N ARG A 450 15.41 13.39 15.15
CA ARG A 450 16.32 12.64 16.05
C ARG A 450 17.58 13.41 16.44
N HIS A 451 18.18 13.04 17.57
CA HIS A 451 19.40 13.67 18.10
C HIS A 451 20.67 13.42 17.25
N ASP A 452 20.77 12.31 16.52
CA ASP A 452 21.92 11.98 15.67
C ASP A 452 21.99 12.91 14.45
N LEU A 453 20.88 13.06 13.72
CA LEU A 453 20.69 14.09 12.70
C LEU A 453 20.95 15.51 13.26
N GLY A 454 20.65 15.72 14.54
CA GLY A 454 20.89 16.99 15.23
C GLY A 454 22.37 17.32 15.44
N ALA A 455 23.24 16.31 15.57
CA ALA A 455 24.69 16.53 15.65
C ALA A 455 25.24 16.99 14.28
N GLU A 456 24.79 16.36 13.19
CA GLU A 456 25.12 16.78 11.81
C GLU A 456 24.72 18.24 11.55
N GLN A 457 23.57 18.69 12.08
CA GLN A 457 23.14 20.08 11.94
C GLN A 457 24.05 21.06 12.68
N VAL A 458 24.51 20.73 13.89
CA VAL A 458 25.43 21.59 14.66
C VAL A 458 26.72 21.82 13.86
N THR A 459 27.39 20.75 13.41
CA THR A 459 28.62 20.87 12.60
C THR A 459 28.38 21.62 11.28
N ALA A 460 27.20 21.47 10.67
CA ALA A 460 26.85 22.19 9.45
C ALA A 460 26.47 23.67 9.67
N PHE A 461 26.14 24.09 10.90
CA PHE A 461 25.99 25.50 11.30
C PHE A 461 27.34 26.11 11.71
N GLU A 462 28.19 25.36 12.43
CA GLU A 462 29.55 25.77 12.78
C GLU A 462 30.40 26.01 11.52
N ALA A 463 30.24 25.19 10.49
CA ALA A 463 30.86 25.39 9.17
C ALA A 463 30.37 26.65 8.42
N LEU A 464 29.26 27.26 8.84
CA LEU A 464 28.77 28.57 8.36
C LEU A 464 29.17 29.72 9.30
N GLY A 465 30.03 29.47 10.30
CA GLY A 465 30.49 30.47 11.27
C GLY A 465 29.50 30.79 12.40
N LEU A 466 28.41 30.02 12.53
CA LEU A 466 27.41 30.22 13.59
C LEU A 466 27.72 29.38 14.83
N SER A 467 27.52 29.97 16.01
CA SER A 467 27.54 29.21 17.26
C SER A 467 26.26 28.39 17.41
N ALA A 468 26.38 27.06 17.34
CA ALA A 468 25.26 26.13 17.44
C ALA A 468 25.46 25.10 18.56
N MET A 469 24.38 24.55 19.11
CA MET A 469 24.49 23.39 20.02
C MET A 469 23.27 22.45 19.96
N LEU A 470 23.48 21.17 20.25
CA LEU A 470 22.44 20.14 20.30
C LEU A 470 21.89 19.98 21.72
N TRP A 471 20.66 20.45 21.95
CA TRP A 471 19.98 20.33 23.23
C TRP A 471 19.45 18.91 23.46
N LYS A 472 19.89 18.27 24.55
CA LYS A 472 19.54 16.89 24.90
C LYS A 472 18.69 16.80 26.17
N GLY A 473 17.78 15.81 26.20
CA GLY A 473 17.01 15.44 27.38
C GLY A 473 17.85 14.79 28.49
N ARG A 474 17.29 14.70 29.71
CA ARG A 474 17.98 14.15 30.90
C ARG A 474 18.39 12.67 30.75
N THR A 475 17.62 11.91 29.99
CA THR A 475 17.79 10.48 29.72
C THR A 475 18.48 10.19 28.38
N ALA A 476 18.99 11.20 27.69
CA ALA A 476 19.82 11.01 26.50
C ALA A 476 21.29 10.75 26.88
N PRO A 477 22.10 10.10 26.02
CA PRO A 477 23.54 9.93 26.25
C PRO A 477 24.30 11.27 26.35
N ASP A 478 25.18 11.37 27.34
CA ASP A 478 26.12 12.48 27.55
C ASP A 478 27.19 12.46 26.43
N PRO A 479 27.44 13.55 25.68
CA PRO A 479 28.37 13.56 24.54
C PRO A 479 29.87 13.54 24.94
N THR A 480 30.24 13.00 26.10
CA THR A 480 31.65 12.84 26.52
C THR A 480 32.20 11.49 26.08
N ASP A 481 33.34 11.49 25.39
CA ASP A 481 33.94 10.30 24.74
C ASP A 481 34.27 9.14 25.69
N ASP A 482 34.42 9.40 27.00
CA ASP A 482 34.91 8.43 27.99
C ASP A 482 33.94 7.27 28.28
N ASN A 483 32.63 7.43 28.05
CA ASN A 483 31.63 6.40 28.34
C ASN A 483 30.30 6.62 27.56
N PRO A 484 29.96 5.78 26.56
CA PRO A 484 28.75 5.95 25.75
C PRO A 484 27.43 5.62 26.47
N ASP A 485 27.47 4.85 27.56
CA ASP A 485 26.29 4.52 28.38
C ASP A 485 25.97 5.61 29.43
N ARG A 486 26.86 6.61 29.58
CA ARG A 486 26.66 7.74 30.49
C ARG A 486 25.50 8.61 30.02
N LEU A 487 24.52 8.86 30.89
CA LEU A 487 23.39 9.74 30.60
C LEU A 487 23.64 11.19 31.03
N MET A 488 22.97 12.13 30.37
CA MET A 488 23.03 13.57 30.69
C MET A 488 22.66 13.88 32.14
N CYS A 489 21.89 13.01 32.82
CA CYS A 489 21.61 13.08 34.25
C CYS A 489 22.27 11.89 34.97
N LEU A 490 23.04 12.17 36.03
CA LEU A 490 23.79 11.15 36.78
C LEU A 490 23.01 10.55 37.97
N ASP A 491 21.80 11.06 38.23
CA ASP A 491 20.84 10.57 39.23
C ASP A 491 19.47 10.43 38.56
N THR A 492 19.34 9.48 37.64
CA THR A 492 18.08 9.24 36.92
C THR A 492 16.98 8.71 37.83
N GLU A 493 17.33 7.92 38.86
CA GLU A 493 16.39 7.44 39.86
C GLU A 493 15.64 8.60 40.53
N ALA A 494 16.34 9.61 41.05
CA ALA A 494 15.67 10.76 41.65
C ALA A 494 14.79 11.52 40.64
N THR A 495 15.09 11.48 39.34
CA THR A 495 14.20 12.06 38.32
C THR A 495 12.94 11.23 38.07
N PHE A 496 13.03 9.89 38.11
CA PHE A 496 11.86 9.02 38.00
C PHE A 496 10.99 9.08 39.27
N ASP A 497 11.61 9.08 40.45
CA ASP A 497 10.97 9.29 41.77
C ASP A 497 10.11 10.57 41.80
N ALA A 498 10.63 11.68 41.26
CA ALA A 498 9.85 12.92 41.15
C ALA A 498 8.75 12.84 40.08
N LEU A 499 8.98 12.16 38.95
CA LEU A 499 7.97 12.00 37.90
C LEU A 499 6.81 11.07 38.32
N GLU A 500 7.02 10.12 39.22
CA GLU A 500 5.98 9.27 39.82
C GLU A 500 4.91 10.10 40.54
N ILE A 501 5.34 11.16 41.24
CA ILE A 501 4.47 12.13 41.93
C ILE A 501 4.22 13.41 41.11
N GLU A 502 4.51 13.38 39.80
CA GLU A 502 4.30 14.47 38.84
C GLU A 502 5.03 15.80 39.18
N HIS A 503 6.09 15.74 39.99
CA HIS A 503 6.87 16.89 40.47
C HIS A 503 7.82 17.50 39.40
N PRO A 504 8.08 18.82 39.45
CA PRO A 504 9.07 19.46 38.58
C PRO A 504 10.51 19.06 38.96
N VAL A 505 11.07 18.08 38.26
CA VAL A 505 12.42 17.48 38.49
C VAL A 505 13.54 18.49 38.81
N GLU A 506 13.57 19.67 38.17
CA GLU A 506 14.60 20.68 38.51
C GLU A 506 14.41 21.28 39.91
N GLN A 507 13.17 21.49 40.35
CA GLN A 507 12.77 22.11 41.62
C GLN A 507 12.58 21.10 42.76
N SER A 508 12.74 19.80 42.50
CA SER A 508 12.71 18.73 43.51
C SER A 508 14.04 18.00 43.65
N CYS A 509 14.78 17.80 42.56
CA CYS A 509 15.95 16.92 42.54
C CYS A 509 17.26 17.62 42.15
N CYS A 510 17.20 18.72 41.39
CA CYS A 510 18.42 19.40 40.91
C CYS A 510 18.87 20.55 41.82
N LYS A 511 17.98 21.51 42.08
CA LYS A 511 18.25 22.69 42.90
C LYS A 511 16.98 23.11 43.64
N VAL A 512 17.06 23.22 44.97
CA VAL A 512 15.89 23.45 45.83
C VAL A 512 16.20 24.51 46.86
N LYS A 513 15.39 25.58 46.92
CA LYS A 513 15.57 26.67 47.88
C LYS A 513 14.94 26.30 49.23
N ASN A 514 15.78 26.02 50.21
CA ASN A 514 15.41 25.67 51.58
C ASN A 514 15.49 26.93 52.48
N GLY A 515 14.48 27.80 52.38
CA GLY A 515 14.49 29.08 53.09
C GLY A 515 15.53 30.04 52.50
N ALA A 516 16.62 30.31 53.24
CA ALA A 516 17.76 31.11 52.76
C ALA A 516 18.79 30.26 51.98
N GLU A 517 18.83 28.95 52.22
CA GLU A 517 19.80 28.01 51.66
C GLU A 517 19.38 27.54 50.25
N LEU A 518 20.35 27.27 49.37
CA LEU A 518 20.13 26.62 48.07
C LEU A 518 20.77 25.24 48.07
N LEU A 519 19.95 24.20 48.25
CA LEU A 519 20.40 22.81 48.14
C LEU A 519 20.61 22.45 46.67
N LEU A 520 21.75 21.84 46.36
CA LEU A 520 22.10 21.37 45.01
C LEU A 520 22.29 19.85 45.00
N CYS A 521 22.00 19.22 43.87
CA CYS A 521 22.30 17.83 43.60
C CYS A 521 23.82 17.56 43.78
N PRO A 522 24.23 16.42 44.35
CA PRO A 522 25.65 16.07 44.48
C PRO A 522 26.41 16.15 43.15
N TRP A 523 25.73 15.82 42.05
CA TRP A 523 26.25 15.86 40.68
C TRP A 523 25.80 17.11 39.90
N PHE A 524 25.36 18.18 40.55
CA PHE A 524 24.77 19.36 39.89
C PHE A 524 25.74 20.02 38.90
N HIS A 525 27.02 20.07 39.24
CA HIS A 525 28.05 20.66 38.36
C HIS A 525 28.58 19.66 37.33
N ASP A 526 28.54 18.35 37.62
CA ASP A 526 29.17 17.31 36.82
C ASP A 526 28.26 16.63 35.78
N CYS A 527 26.93 16.75 35.92
CA CYS A 527 25.97 16.12 35.01
C CYS A 527 25.72 16.95 33.73
N GLY A 528 25.76 16.29 32.56
CA GLY A 528 25.69 16.94 31.24
C GLY A 528 24.49 17.85 31.05
N TYR A 529 23.35 17.53 31.67
CA TYR A 529 22.13 18.32 31.60
C TYR A 529 22.25 19.73 32.22
N GLN A 530 23.14 19.93 33.18
CA GLN A 530 23.48 21.26 33.69
C GLN A 530 24.65 21.87 32.90
N ARG A 531 25.66 21.06 32.53
CA ARG A 531 26.81 21.53 31.71
C ARG A 531 26.39 22.13 30.35
N GLN A 532 25.30 21.65 29.74
CA GLN A 532 24.76 22.22 28.49
C GLN A 532 24.08 23.59 28.64
N LYS A 533 23.76 24.07 29.85
CA LYS A 533 23.00 25.32 30.02
C LYS A 533 23.78 26.58 29.67
N PRO A 534 25.04 26.78 30.12
CA PRO A 534 25.88 27.88 29.63
C PRO A 534 26.10 27.83 28.12
N LEU A 535 26.22 26.64 27.53
CA LEU A 535 26.34 26.47 26.08
C LEU A 535 25.08 26.95 25.35
N ALA A 536 23.89 26.62 25.86
CA ALA A 536 22.63 27.12 25.31
C ALA A 536 22.48 28.63 25.45
N GLN A 537 23.02 29.22 26.52
CA GLN A 537 23.04 30.66 26.71
C GLN A 537 23.98 31.36 25.72
N ALA A 538 25.13 30.75 25.37
CA ALA A 538 26.09 31.30 24.42
C ALA A 538 25.71 31.10 22.95
N ALA A 539 25.09 29.97 22.57
CA ALA A 539 24.80 29.63 21.18
C ALA A 539 23.74 30.54 20.53
N GLN A 540 23.89 30.79 19.23
CA GLN A 540 22.90 31.50 18.40
C GLN A 540 21.80 30.54 17.89
N VAL A 541 22.17 29.29 17.61
CA VAL A 541 21.26 28.23 17.12
C VAL A 541 21.17 27.08 18.13
N ILE A 542 19.95 26.71 18.51
CA ILE A 542 19.67 25.56 19.38
C ILE A 542 19.01 24.46 18.55
N VAL A 543 19.74 23.39 18.26
CA VAL A 543 19.21 22.19 17.60
C VAL A 543 18.54 21.31 18.66
N CYS A 544 17.34 20.78 18.41
CA CYS A 544 16.64 19.93 19.37
C CYS A 544 15.78 18.84 18.70
N ALA A 545 15.43 17.78 19.42
CA ALA A 545 14.50 16.76 18.92
C ALA A 545 13.04 17.27 18.93
N HIS A 546 12.21 16.90 17.95
CA HIS A 546 10.80 17.32 17.83
C HIS A 546 9.97 17.21 19.11
N ASP A 547 10.14 16.14 19.91
CA ASP A 547 9.44 15.95 21.19
C ASP A 547 9.70 17.10 22.19
N SER A 548 10.84 17.77 22.11
CA SER A 548 11.21 18.93 22.95
C SER A 548 10.16 20.04 22.92
N LEU A 549 9.49 20.25 21.78
CA LEU A 549 8.49 21.29 21.55
C LEU A 549 7.22 21.10 22.40
N PHE A 550 6.97 19.88 22.88
CA PHE A 550 5.83 19.51 23.72
C PHE A 550 6.15 19.55 25.23
N HIS A 551 7.43 19.67 25.57
CA HIS A 551 7.93 19.89 26.93
C HIS A 551 8.16 21.36 27.22
N MET A 552 8.19 21.71 28.51
CA MET A 552 8.43 23.10 28.95
C MET A 552 9.82 23.59 28.52
N LYS A 553 9.88 24.67 27.73
CA LYS A 553 11.13 25.23 27.22
C LYS A 553 12.09 25.61 28.37
N PRO A 554 13.34 25.11 28.39
CA PRO A 554 14.37 25.56 29.31
C PRO A 554 14.57 27.08 29.30
N GLN A 555 14.73 27.69 30.48
CA GLN A 555 15.06 29.12 30.60
C GLN A 555 16.42 29.48 29.98
N ALA A 556 17.39 28.54 30.01
CA ALA A 556 18.72 28.73 29.44
C ALA A 556 18.74 28.99 27.91
N ILE A 557 17.66 28.67 27.20
CA ILE A 557 17.52 28.94 25.77
C ILE A 557 17.15 30.41 25.47
N GLY A 558 16.75 31.22 26.47
CA GLY A 558 16.34 32.61 26.22
C GLY A 558 15.09 32.71 25.33
N GLU A 559 14.96 33.78 24.55
CA GLU A 559 13.84 33.98 23.61
C GLU A 559 14.07 33.27 22.27
N VAL A 560 12.99 32.82 21.63
CA VAL A 560 13.01 32.15 20.32
C VAL A 560 12.58 33.15 19.25
N GLY A 561 13.51 33.54 18.38
CA GLY A 561 13.30 34.51 17.31
C GLY A 561 12.82 33.88 16.00
N LEU A 562 13.06 32.57 15.84
CA LEU A 562 12.62 31.74 14.71
C LEU A 562 12.63 30.28 15.17
N LEU A 563 11.58 29.54 14.84
CA LEU A 563 11.51 28.08 14.98
C LEU A 563 11.49 27.45 13.58
N VAL A 564 12.53 26.69 13.23
CA VAL A 564 12.54 25.85 12.04
C VAL A 564 12.26 24.41 12.44
N ILE A 565 11.46 23.71 11.65
CA ILE A 565 11.12 22.29 11.83
C ILE A 565 11.46 21.57 10.53
N ASP A 566 12.37 20.59 10.56
CA ASP A 566 12.73 19.77 9.38
C ASP A 566 12.14 18.35 9.51
N GLU A 567 11.49 17.88 8.44
CA GLU A 567 10.65 16.67 8.36
C GLU A 567 9.34 16.74 9.20
N ALA A 568 8.53 15.67 9.13
CA ALA A 568 7.26 15.56 9.83
C ALA A 568 7.41 15.52 11.37
N PHE A 569 6.83 16.50 12.08
CA PHE A 569 6.85 16.55 13.54
C PHE A 569 5.58 16.03 14.23
N TRP A 570 4.46 15.93 13.50
CA TRP A 570 3.11 15.76 14.06
C TRP A 570 2.90 14.52 14.93
N GLN A 571 3.72 13.47 14.77
CA GLN A 571 3.68 12.28 15.62
C GLN A 571 4.20 12.55 17.04
N SER A 572 5.12 13.52 17.20
CA SER A 572 5.84 13.77 18.45
C SER A 572 4.97 14.37 19.56
N GLY A 573 3.81 14.94 19.24
CA GLY A 573 2.84 15.43 20.23
C GLY A 573 1.84 14.38 20.73
N LEU A 574 1.76 13.21 20.10
CA LEU A 574 0.73 12.19 20.40
C LEU A 574 1.01 11.46 21.72
N ARG A 575 -0.04 11.22 22.52
CA ARG A 575 0.05 10.55 23.83
C ARG A 575 -1.12 9.57 24.03
N GLY A 576 -0.89 8.54 24.86
CA GLY A 576 -1.88 7.53 25.24
C GLY A 576 -2.09 6.38 24.25
N LEU A 577 -1.49 6.45 23.05
CA LEU A 577 -1.58 5.42 22.01
C LEU A 577 -1.03 4.04 22.41
N ASP A 578 -0.18 3.98 23.44
CA ASP A 578 0.38 2.72 23.97
C ASP A 578 -0.56 1.99 24.95
N GLY A 579 -1.76 2.54 25.20
CA GLY A 579 -2.77 1.95 26.08
C GLY A 579 -2.49 2.06 27.58
N LYS A 580 -1.39 2.73 28.00
CA LYS A 580 -1.02 2.84 29.43
C LYS A 580 -1.64 4.06 30.14
N ALA A 581 -2.19 5.01 29.37
CA ALA A 581 -2.84 6.21 29.89
C ALA A 581 -4.27 5.94 30.38
N THR A 582 -4.40 5.02 31.34
CA THR A 582 -5.68 4.52 31.84
C THR A 582 -6.03 5.12 33.21
N LEU A 583 -7.33 5.33 33.44
CA LEU A 583 -7.93 5.74 34.72
C LEU A 583 -9.10 4.80 35.05
N THR A 584 -9.06 4.10 36.19
CA THR A 584 -10.18 3.26 36.64
C THR A 584 -11.36 4.13 37.08
N GLN A 585 -12.60 3.64 36.87
CA GLN A 585 -13.80 4.35 37.35
C GLN A 585 -13.76 4.52 38.88
N ASP A 586 -13.36 3.49 39.61
CA ASP A 586 -13.22 3.53 41.07
C ASP A 586 -12.24 4.61 41.54
N GLY A 587 -11.17 4.87 40.79
CA GLY A 587 -10.23 5.97 41.05
C GLY A 587 -10.81 7.37 40.74
N LEU A 588 -11.92 7.42 40.00
CA LEU A 588 -12.65 8.66 39.71
C LEU A 588 -13.75 8.94 40.74
N GLU A 589 -14.37 7.91 41.34
CA GLU A 589 -15.47 8.06 42.31
C GLU A 589 -15.02 8.78 43.61
N PRO A 590 -15.63 9.93 43.96
CA PRO A 590 -15.31 10.66 45.20
C PRO A 590 -15.46 9.84 46.49
N GLY A 591 -16.45 8.94 46.55
CA GLY A 591 -16.69 8.08 47.71
C GLY A 591 -15.70 6.92 47.87
N ARG A 592 -14.78 6.71 46.92
CA ARG A 592 -13.74 5.66 46.94
C ARG A 592 -12.32 6.19 47.00
N THR A 593 -12.13 7.51 46.95
CA THR A 593 -10.80 8.12 46.79
C THR A 593 -10.58 9.32 47.70
N SER A 594 -9.35 9.47 48.20
CA SER A 594 -8.97 10.68 48.92
C SER A 594 -8.85 11.87 47.96
N LEU A 595 -9.92 12.67 47.90
CA LEU A 595 -9.94 13.95 47.21
C LEU A 595 -9.66 15.05 48.24
N THR A 596 -8.51 15.70 48.08
CA THR A 596 -8.14 16.88 48.87
C THR A 596 -7.31 17.79 47.99
N CYS A 597 -7.78 19.02 47.82
CA CYS A 597 -7.04 20.08 47.15
C CYS A 597 -6.22 20.87 48.18
N TYR A 598 -5.07 21.38 47.76
CA TYR A 598 -4.15 22.14 48.60
C TYR A 598 -3.94 23.54 48.04
N THR A 599 -3.92 24.51 48.95
CA THR A 599 -3.44 25.88 48.68
C THR A 599 -1.95 25.86 48.34
N GLY A 600 -1.45 26.91 47.68
CA GLY A 600 -0.01 27.12 47.45
C GLY A 600 0.86 27.28 48.72
N LYS A 601 0.30 27.08 49.92
CA LYS A 601 0.99 27.00 51.21
C LYS A 601 0.88 25.60 51.85
N GLY A 602 0.51 24.58 51.08
CA GLY A 602 0.38 23.18 51.53
C GLY A 602 -0.79 22.90 52.48
N LYS A 603 -1.62 23.90 52.81
CA LYS A 603 -2.84 23.71 53.62
C LYS A 603 -4.01 23.25 52.76
N MET A 604 -4.84 22.36 53.29
CA MET A 604 -6.10 21.92 52.67
C MET A 604 -6.97 23.13 52.27
N ASP A 605 -7.43 23.12 51.03
CA ASP A 605 -8.33 24.10 50.41
C ASP A 605 -9.73 23.48 50.34
N VAL A 606 -10.58 23.84 51.31
CA VAL A 606 -11.91 23.19 51.49
C VAL A 606 -12.85 23.51 50.33
N SER A 607 -12.82 24.74 49.80
CA SER A 607 -13.61 25.11 48.62
C SER A 607 -13.16 24.29 47.42
N ALA A 608 -11.87 24.40 47.04
CA ALA A 608 -11.32 23.67 45.90
C ALA A 608 -11.50 22.14 45.99
N THR A 609 -11.64 21.60 47.21
CA THR A 609 -11.96 20.19 47.43
C THR A 609 -13.44 19.90 47.15
N ALA A 610 -14.36 20.70 47.70
CA ALA A 610 -15.80 20.57 47.44
C ALA A 610 -16.16 20.80 45.97
N ASP A 611 -15.55 21.81 45.34
CA ASP A 611 -15.74 22.16 43.93
C ASP A 611 -15.30 21.00 43.01
N LEU A 612 -14.19 20.32 43.33
CA LEU A 612 -13.71 19.15 42.59
C LEU A 612 -14.57 17.89 42.84
N ILE A 613 -15.07 17.69 44.07
CA ILE A 613 -16.02 16.62 44.38
C ILE A 613 -17.29 16.80 43.54
N ALA A 614 -17.86 18.01 43.49
CA ALA A 614 -19.06 18.31 42.70
C ALA A 614 -18.85 18.13 41.19
N ALA A 615 -17.67 18.47 40.67
CA ALA A 615 -17.30 18.15 39.27
C ALA A 615 -17.22 16.63 39.04
N ARG A 616 -16.46 15.89 39.87
CA ARG A 616 -16.33 14.43 39.76
C ARG A 616 -17.65 13.69 39.94
N GLU A 617 -18.56 14.16 40.79
CA GLU A 617 -19.89 13.58 40.92
C GLU A 617 -20.73 13.72 39.63
N ARG A 618 -20.68 14.87 38.95
CA ARG A 618 -21.30 15.04 37.63
C ARG A 618 -20.74 14.03 36.63
N LEU A 619 -19.42 13.96 36.50
CA LEU A 619 -18.76 12.98 35.62
C LEU A 619 -19.09 11.51 35.98
N CYS A 620 -19.14 11.15 37.27
CA CYS A 620 -19.48 9.80 37.70
C CYS A 620 -20.93 9.41 37.39
N LYS A 621 -21.87 10.37 37.38
CA LYS A 621 -23.25 10.14 36.92
C LYS A 621 -23.28 9.75 35.44
N ALA A 622 -22.52 10.45 34.59
CA ALA A 622 -22.38 10.09 33.17
C ALA A 622 -21.72 8.71 33.00
N LEU A 623 -20.56 8.48 33.64
CA LEU A 623 -19.82 7.21 33.56
C LEU A 623 -20.66 5.98 33.94
N ARG A 624 -21.61 6.11 34.88
CA ARG A 624 -22.50 5.00 35.29
C ARG A 624 -23.49 4.58 34.21
N VAL A 625 -23.85 5.46 33.27
CA VAL A 625 -24.78 5.16 32.16
C VAL A 625 -24.10 5.04 30.79
N THR A 626 -22.83 5.43 30.65
CA THR A 626 -22.09 5.25 29.39
C THR A 626 -21.83 3.77 29.07
N GLU A 627 -22.20 3.34 27.87
CA GLU A 627 -21.82 2.06 27.28
C GLU A 627 -20.31 2.04 26.92
N PRO A 628 -19.67 0.88 26.72
CA PRO A 628 -18.27 0.83 26.28
C PRO A 628 -18.06 1.57 24.95
N GLY A 629 -17.12 2.52 24.92
CA GLY A 629 -16.91 3.45 23.80
C GLY A 629 -16.61 4.89 24.26
N PRO A 630 -16.63 5.87 23.35
CA PRO A 630 -16.48 7.30 23.67
C PRO A 630 -17.48 7.82 24.71
N LEU A 631 -17.06 8.81 25.50
CA LEU A 631 -17.97 9.59 26.34
C LEU A 631 -18.83 10.52 25.48
N ARG A 632 -20.13 10.19 25.36
CA ARG A 632 -21.08 10.92 24.51
C ARG A 632 -21.34 12.35 24.99
N LEU A 633 -21.36 13.32 24.07
CA LEU A 633 -21.58 14.74 24.35
C LEU A 633 -22.84 14.98 25.19
N GLY A 634 -23.99 14.47 24.73
CA GLY A 634 -25.28 14.63 25.40
C GLY A 634 -25.35 14.01 26.80
N LEU A 635 -24.45 13.09 27.17
CA LEU A 635 -24.35 12.60 28.55
C LEU A 635 -23.57 13.56 29.45
N LEU A 636 -22.58 14.28 28.91
CA LEU A 636 -21.82 15.32 29.62
C LEU A 636 -22.69 16.57 29.84
N GLU A 637 -23.45 16.95 28.82
CA GLU A 637 -24.44 18.04 28.89
C GLU A 637 -25.58 17.70 29.87
N ALA A 638 -26.13 16.49 29.82
CA ALA A 638 -27.22 16.07 30.72
C ALA A 638 -26.83 15.99 32.21
N VAL A 639 -25.53 15.84 32.53
CA VAL A 639 -25.03 15.99 33.92
C VAL A 639 -24.60 17.42 34.26
N GLY A 640 -24.79 18.37 33.33
CA GLY A 640 -24.49 19.79 33.51
C GLY A 640 -23.00 20.08 33.61
N LEU A 641 -22.15 19.47 32.78
CA LEU A 641 -20.73 19.86 32.64
C LEU A 641 -20.55 20.85 31.47
N THR A 642 -19.88 21.96 31.72
CA THR A 642 -19.48 22.95 30.70
C THR A 642 -17.99 22.85 30.36
N PRO A 643 -17.51 23.45 29.25
CA PRO A 643 -16.07 23.59 28.98
C PRO A 643 -15.32 24.33 30.10
N GLU A 644 -15.96 25.30 30.75
CA GLU A 644 -15.38 26.04 31.87
C GLU A 644 -15.29 25.19 33.14
N ASP A 645 -16.34 24.44 33.50
CA ASP A 645 -16.29 23.45 34.59
C ASP A 645 -15.12 22.49 34.41
N CYS A 646 -14.93 21.99 33.18
CA CYS A 646 -13.88 21.04 32.87
C CYS A 646 -12.48 21.68 32.94
N ARG A 647 -12.30 22.90 32.43
CA ARG A 647 -11.04 23.66 32.60
C ARG A 647 -10.74 24.00 34.06
N HIS A 648 -11.77 24.30 34.84
CA HIS A 648 -11.67 24.56 36.27
C HIS A 648 -11.29 23.27 37.02
N ALA A 649 -12.00 22.16 36.79
CA ALA A 649 -11.70 20.85 37.36
C ALA A 649 -10.28 20.37 37.00
N ALA A 650 -9.82 20.57 35.76
CA ALA A 650 -8.43 20.29 35.37
C ALA A 650 -7.39 21.09 36.18
N THR A 651 -7.76 22.28 36.65
CA THR A 651 -6.93 23.11 37.52
C THR A 651 -7.01 22.65 38.98
N LEU A 652 -8.19 22.21 39.45
CA LEU A 652 -8.37 21.65 40.79
C LEU A 652 -7.68 20.29 40.97
N GLU A 653 -7.72 19.40 39.97
CA GLU A 653 -6.96 18.14 40.02
C GLU A 653 -5.48 18.40 40.28
N ARG A 654 -4.87 19.39 39.61
CA ARG A 654 -3.47 19.78 39.85
C ARG A 654 -3.24 20.29 41.28
N ARG A 655 -4.24 20.86 41.95
CA ARG A 655 -4.16 21.22 43.38
C ARG A 655 -4.18 20.01 44.32
N ARG A 656 -4.47 18.78 43.84
CA ARG A 656 -4.29 17.55 44.65
C ARG A 656 -2.83 17.15 44.82
N MET A 657 -1.91 17.65 43.98
CA MET A 657 -0.48 17.34 44.09
C MET A 657 0.07 17.87 45.41
N ARG A 658 0.54 16.96 46.27
CA ARG A 658 1.16 17.27 47.56
C ARG A 658 2.67 17.36 47.39
N ASP A 659 3.29 18.36 48.02
CA ASP A 659 4.74 18.39 48.12
C ASP A 659 5.24 17.27 49.04
N ALA A 660 5.89 16.26 48.46
CA ALA A 660 6.61 15.21 49.21
C ALA A 660 7.85 15.73 49.94
N GLY A 661 8.26 16.98 49.68
CA GLY A 661 9.48 17.57 50.21
C GLY A 661 10.71 16.80 49.76
N LEU A 662 10.73 16.34 48.50
CA LEU A 662 11.93 15.77 47.87
C LEU A 662 13.01 16.85 47.80
N ARG A 663 14.25 16.46 48.08
CA ARG A 663 15.41 17.36 48.08
C ARG A 663 16.62 16.65 47.44
N PRO A 664 17.57 17.42 46.89
CA PRO A 664 18.78 16.83 46.32
C PRO A 664 19.62 16.17 47.42
N GLY A 665 20.29 15.07 47.09
CA GLY A 665 21.12 14.31 48.05
C GLY A 665 20.34 13.39 48.99
N MET A 666 19.01 13.29 48.88
CA MET A 666 18.24 12.26 49.59
C MET A 666 18.53 10.86 49.03
N SER A 667 18.77 9.91 49.94
CA SER A 667 18.92 8.50 49.59
C SER A 667 17.62 7.91 49.04
N PRO A 668 17.67 6.90 48.14
CA PRO A 668 16.47 6.30 47.55
C PRO A 668 15.44 5.85 48.59
N VAL A 669 15.87 5.33 49.74
CA VAL A 669 14.99 4.90 50.85
C VAL A 669 14.19 6.07 51.45
N GLU A 670 14.80 7.24 51.67
CA GLU A 670 14.08 8.41 52.20
C GLU A 670 13.22 9.09 51.11
N ARG A 671 13.62 9.03 49.82
CA ARG A 671 12.77 9.49 48.70
C ARG A 671 11.51 8.62 48.58
N ARG A 672 11.66 7.30 48.55
CA ARG A 672 10.57 6.30 48.49
C ARG A 672 9.56 6.48 49.63
N LYS A 673 10.05 6.59 50.86
CA LYS A 673 9.25 6.86 52.07
C LYS A 673 8.49 8.19 52.02
N ARG A 674 9.04 9.23 51.39
CA ARG A 674 8.36 10.52 51.16
C ARG A 674 7.28 10.45 50.11
N ILE A 675 7.53 9.70 49.03
CA ILE A 675 6.56 9.43 47.96
C ILE A 675 5.37 8.63 48.53
N GLU A 676 5.63 7.60 49.33
CA GLU A 676 4.61 6.81 50.03
C GLU A 676 3.81 7.61 51.07
N ALA A 677 4.36 8.72 51.58
CA ALA A 677 3.63 9.64 52.46
C ALA A 677 2.72 10.65 51.71
N VAL A 678 2.82 10.74 50.37
CA VAL A 678 1.95 11.59 49.53
C VAL A 678 1.02 10.84 48.59
N LEU A 679 1.40 9.64 48.14
CA LEU A 679 0.54 8.70 47.42
C LEU A 679 -0.50 8.07 48.38
N PRO A 680 -1.60 7.51 47.84
CA PRO A 680 -2.53 6.71 48.66
C PRO A 680 -1.90 5.37 49.09
N PRO A 681 -2.41 4.75 50.16
CA PRO A 681 -2.05 3.39 50.56
C PRO A 681 -2.16 2.36 49.43
N ALA A 682 -1.25 1.38 49.43
CA ALA A 682 -1.22 0.31 48.45
C ALA A 682 -2.53 -0.51 48.49
N GLY A 683 -3.25 -0.54 47.36
CA GLY A 683 -4.55 -1.20 47.21
C GLY A 683 -5.76 -0.26 47.20
N GLU A 684 -5.61 1.02 47.57
CA GLU A 684 -6.67 2.01 47.36
C GLU A 684 -6.80 2.42 45.88
N PRO A 685 -8.02 2.71 45.37
CA PRO A 685 -8.20 3.21 44.02
C PRO A 685 -7.49 4.56 43.81
N TRP A 686 -6.54 4.61 42.87
CA TRP A 686 -5.79 5.83 42.57
C TRP A 686 -6.02 6.32 41.16
N ALA A 687 -6.23 7.64 41.03
CA ALA A 687 -6.28 8.34 39.77
C ALA A 687 -5.28 9.53 39.79
N PRO A 688 -4.14 9.42 39.08
CA PRO A 688 -3.07 10.42 39.10
C PRO A 688 -3.56 11.83 38.70
N PRO A 689 -3.23 12.88 39.48
CA PRO A 689 -3.70 14.26 39.26
C PRO A 689 -3.58 14.77 37.82
N GLY A 690 -2.44 14.58 37.17
CA GLY A 690 -2.16 15.06 35.82
C GLY A 690 -2.89 14.27 34.74
N ARG A 691 -3.11 12.96 34.94
CA ARG A 691 -3.98 12.16 34.07
C ARG A 691 -5.44 12.60 34.21
N CYS A 692 -5.92 12.88 35.42
CA CYS A 692 -7.26 13.42 35.63
C CYS A 692 -7.39 14.82 35.01
N ALA A 693 -6.40 15.70 35.18
CA ALA A 693 -6.37 17.00 34.52
C ALA A 693 -6.37 16.88 32.98
N THR A 694 -5.72 15.85 32.43
CA THR A 694 -5.77 15.54 30.99
C THR A 694 -7.16 15.07 30.56
N LEU A 695 -7.80 14.16 31.30
CA LEU A 695 -9.20 13.77 31.07
C LEU A 695 -10.12 14.99 31.02
N TRP A 696 -10.07 15.86 32.03
CA TRP A 696 -10.88 17.08 32.04
C TRP A 696 -10.60 18.01 30.87
N LEU A 697 -9.36 18.12 30.38
CA LEU A 697 -9.05 18.90 29.18
C LEU A 697 -9.61 18.27 27.90
N ILE A 698 -9.60 16.93 27.78
CA ILE A 698 -10.24 16.21 26.67
C ILE A 698 -11.77 16.45 26.68
N LEU A 699 -12.40 16.43 27.87
CA LEU A 699 -13.83 16.74 28.01
C LEU A 699 -14.13 18.22 27.66
N ALA A 700 -13.25 19.15 28.06
CA ALA A 700 -13.39 20.56 27.71
C ALA A 700 -13.31 20.80 26.20
N GLU A 701 -12.32 20.21 25.52
CA GLU A 701 -12.16 20.32 24.07
C GLU A 701 -13.36 19.72 23.31
N ALA A 702 -13.90 18.60 23.78
CA ALA A 702 -15.07 17.94 23.20
C ALA A 702 -16.38 18.75 23.38
N LEU A 703 -16.63 19.27 24.59
CA LEU A 703 -17.79 20.14 24.87
C LEU A 703 -17.70 21.47 24.11
N GLU A 704 -16.52 22.06 23.99
CA GLU A 704 -16.30 23.34 23.31
C GLU A 704 -16.45 23.24 21.78
N ASN A 705 -16.17 22.07 21.21
CA ASN A 705 -16.30 21.80 19.78
C ASN A 705 -17.57 21.01 19.42
N GLY A 706 -18.49 20.79 20.38
CA GLY A 706 -19.80 20.17 20.13
C GLY A 706 -19.74 18.73 19.62
N HIS A 707 -18.86 17.88 20.16
CA HIS A 707 -18.77 16.47 19.76
C HIS A 707 -18.45 15.50 20.92
N ASP A 708 -18.64 14.21 20.67
CA ASP A 708 -18.26 13.14 21.60
C ASP A 708 -16.76 13.20 21.94
N ALA A 709 -16.44 12.92 23.21
CA ALA A 709 -15.07 12.94 23.73
C ALA A 709 -14.34 11.62 23.42
N ALA A 710 -14.05 11.38 22.14
CA ALA A 710 -13.42 10.13 21.67
C ALA A 710 -12.01 9.92 22.24
N GLY A 711 -11.32 10.99 22.64
CA GLY A 711 -10.07 10.92 23.40
C GLY A 711 -10.20 10.25 24.78
N ALA A 712 -11.42 10.00 25.27
CA ALA A 712 -11.71 9.28 26.51
C ALA A 712 -12.63 8.07 26.24
N GLU A 713 -12.05 6.93 25.87
CA GLU A 713 -12.76 5.68 25.57
C GLU A 713 -12.99 4.87 26.85
N LEU A 714 -14.24 4.62 27.21
CA LEU A 714 -14.60 3.71 28.29
C LEU A 714 -14.47 2.25 27.82
N VAL A 715 -13.68 1.46 28.54
CA VAL A 715 -13.45 0.04 28.28
C VAL A 715 -13.66 -0.82 29.53
N HIS A 716 -13.77 -2.13 29.32
CA HIS A 716 -13.55 -3.11 30.37
C HIS A 716 -12.10 -3.59 30.26
N ASP A 717 -11.32 -3.42 31.33
CA ASP A 717 -9.92 -3.85 31.39
C ASP A 717 -9.77 -4.99 32.40
N MET A 718 -8.94 -5.99 32.06
CA MET A 718 -8.71 -7.17 32.90
C MET A 718 -7.53 -6.94 33.83
N THR A 719 -7.77 -6.98 35.13
CA THR A 719 -6.76 -6.91 36.18
C THR A 719 -6.65 -8.24 36.92
N GLU A 720 -5.60 -8.41 37.74
CA GLU A 720 -5.47 -9.57 38.65
C GLU A 720 -6.63 -9.69 39.64
N ALA A 721 -7.32 -8.58 39.95
CA ALA A 721 -8.51 -8.53 40.78
C ALA A 721 -9.83 -8.69 40.00
N GLY A 722 -9.77 -8.91 38.67
CA GLY A 722 -10.93 -9.08 37.79
C GLY A 722 -11.14 -7.94 36.78
N SER A 723 -12.31 -7.96 36.12
CA SER A 723 -12.69 -6.95 35.12
C SER A 723 -13.11 -5.64 35.77
N VAL A 724 -12.44 -4.54 35.43
CA VAL A 724 -12.77 -3.18 35.90
C VAL A 724 -13.21 -2.27 34.75
N ARG A 725 -14.10 -1.31 35.03
CA ARG A 725 -14.43 -0.24 34.06
C ARG A 725 -13.37 0.84 34.16
N ALA A 726 -12.81 1.26 33.02
CA ALA A 726 -11.73 2.24 32.97
C ALA A 726 -11.80 3.11 31.71
N LEU A 727 -11.38 4.37 31.83
CA LEU A 727 -11.18 5.28 30.70
C LEU A 727 -9.75 5.16 30.19
N ARG A 728 -9.58 4.87 28.89
CA ARG A 728 -8.31 4.96 28.16
C ARG A 728 -8.23 6.33 27.49
N LEU A 729 -7.25 7.13 27.91
CA LEU A 729 -7.04 8.50 27.42
C LEU A 729 -6.10 8.52 26.23
N ARG A 730 -6.45 9.27 25.18
CA ARG A 730 -5.62 9.50 23.98
C ARG A 730 -5.77 10.95 23.53
N TRP A 731 -4.65 11.65 23.31
CA TRP A 731 -4.68 13.07 23.00
C TRP A 731 -3.42 13.56 22.29
N ARG A 732 -3.57 14.74 21.67
CA ARG A 732 -2.53 15.58 21.07
C ARG A 732 -2.05 16.57 22.13
N SER A 733 -0.81 16.43 22.59
CA SER A 733 -0.19 17.47 23.42
C SER A 733 0.04 18.73 22.58
N GLN A 734 -0.38 19.88 23.08
CA GLN A 734 -0.09 21.16 22.42
C GLN A 734 1.42 21.49 22.48
N MET A 735 1.95 22.10 21.43
CA MET A 735 3.29 22.70 21.46
C MET A 735 3.32 23.78 22.55
N ARG A 736 4.36 23.81 23.38
CA ARG A 736 4.39 24.75 24.51
C ARG A 736 4.65 26.17 24.01
N THR A 737 3.86 27.11 24.51
CA THR A 737 3.89 28.54 24.15
C THR A 737 5.29 29.13 24.13
N GLY A 738 6.14 28.77 25.09
CA GLY A 738 7.53 29.23 25.15
C GLY A 738 8.40 28.89 23.93
N TRP A 739 8.05 27.90 23.11
CA TRP A 739 8.77 27.60 21.85
C TRP A 739 8.19 28.31 20.62
N ALA A 740 6.87 28.63 20.63
CA ALA A 740 6.12 28.82 19.40
C ALA A 740 5.03 29.92 19.42
N ALA A 741 4.71 30.54 20.57
CA ALA A 741 3.58 31.48 20.66
C ALA A 741 3.81 32.84 19.98
N GLN A 742 5.08 33.27 19.89
CA GLN A 742 5.51 34.52 19.24
C GLN A 742 6.61 34.28 18.21
N ALA A 743 7.08 33.03 18.03
CA ALA A 743 8.13 32.73 17.08
C ALA A 743 7.53 32.58 15.67
N PRO A 744 8.09 33.24 14.64
CA PRO A 744 7.98 32.79 13.26
C PRO A 744 8.28 31.29 13.13
N ILE A 745 7.52 30.57 12.30
CA ILE A 745 7.72 29.12 12.10
C ILE A 745 7.91 28.79 10.62
N LEU A 746 9.01 28.09 10.30
CA LEU A 746 9.26 27.49 8.99
C LEU A 746 9.25 25.96 9.12
N HIS A 747 8.30 25.28 8.48
CA HIS A 747 8.22 23.81 8.43
C HIS A 747 8.61 23.31 7.04
N LEU A 748 9.59 22.38 6.97
CA LEU A 748 10.18 21.87 5.73
C LEU A 748 10.04 20.35 5.66
N ASP A 749 9.13 19.83 4.85
CA ASP A 749 8.79 18.40 4.84
C ASP A 749 8.49 17.94 3.40
N ALA A 750 9.06 16.81 2.98
CA ALA A 750 8.79 16.23 1.65
C ALA A 750 7.43 15.51 1.58
N THR A 751 6.82 15.31 2.74
CA THR A 751 5.62 14.50 2.99
C THR A 751 4.56 15.30 3.77
N LEU A 752 4.63 16.63 3.66
CA LEU A 752 3.77 17.58 4.38
C LEU A 752 2.29 17.35 4.05
N ARG A 753 1.48 17.06 5.07
CA ARG A 753 0.02 16.98 4.99
C ARG A 753 -0.63 18.11 5.79
N PRO A 754 -1.29 19.10 5.13
CA PRO A 754 -1.97 20.19 5.83
C PRO A 754 -2.92 19.68 6.92
N GLU A 755 -3.61 18.58 6.65
CA GLU A 755 -4.58 17.92 7.53
C GLU A 755 -3.98 17.48 8.86
N LEU A 756 -2.66 17.28 8.93
CA LEU A 756 -1.94 16.87 10.14
C LEU A 756 -1.22 18.06 10.78
N VAL A 757 -0.61 18.94 9.99
CA VAL A 757 0.15 20.09 10.50
C VAL A 757 -0.78 21.16 11.09
N GLN A 758 -1.91 21.44 10.45
CA GLN A 758 -2.89 22.42 10.94
C GLN A 758 -3.55 22.00 12.27
N THR A 759 -3.51 20.72 12.66
CA THR A 759 -3.94 20.28 14.01
C THR A 759 -3.04 20.82 15.13
N TYR A 760 -1.81 21.22 14.82
CA TYR A 760 -0.88 21.85 15.75
C TYR A 760 -0.72 23.35 15.48
N LEU A 761 -0.77 23.76 14.21
CA LEU A 761 -0.56 25.13 13.74
C LEU A 761 -1.72 25.58 12.82
N PRO A 762 -2.92 25.90 13.34
CA PRO A 762 -4.12 26.14 12.52
C PRO A 762 -4.05 27.32 11.54
N ARG A 763 -3.02 28.18 11.66
CA ARG A 763 -2.80 29.36 10.80
C ARG A 763 -1.53 29.23 9.94
N ILE A 764 -1.00 28.03 9.76
CA ILE A 764 0.16 27.83 8.88
C ILE A 764 -0.28 27.99 7.41
N ASP A 765 0.40 28.88 6.69
CA ASP A 765 0.30 28.94 5.24
C ASP A 765 1.05 27.76 4.63
N ILE A 766 0.45 27.10 3.64
CA ILE A 766 1.05 25.95 2.97
C ILE A 766 1.44 26.39 1.56
N GLY A 767 2.71 26.76 1.42
CA GLY A 767 3.27 27.25 0.18
C GLY A 767 3.24 26.20 -0.94
N THR A 768 3.33 26.68 -2.18
CA THR A 768 3.29 25.84 -3.38
C THR A 768 4.29 24.67 -3.30
N PRO A 769 3.87 23.41 -3.53
CA PRO A 769 4.77 22.26 -3.52
C PRO A 769 5.93 22.41 -4.51
N VAL A 770 7.16 22.34 -4.01
CA VAL A 770 8.37 22.45 -4.82
C VAL A 770 8.86 21.06 -5.20
N ALA A 771 8.51 20.62 -6.41
CA ALA A 771 8.86 19.31 -6.96
C ALA A 771 9.65 19.45 -8.27
N ALA A 772 10.56 18.50 -8.54
CA ALA A 772 11.53 18.59 -9.64
C ALA A 772 11.51 17.37 -10.56
N ARG A 773 11.71 17.60 -11.86
CA ARG A 773 11.94 16.54 -12.85
C ARG A 773 13.23 15.79 -12.52
N GLN A 774 13.17 14.46 -12.57
CA GLN A 774 14.30 13.57 -12.27
C GLN A 774 14.69 12.76 -13.53
N PRO A 775 15.19 13.40 -14.61
CA PRO A 775 15.38 12.77 -15.94
C PRO A 775 16.47 11.69 -15.97
N HIS A 776 17.18 11.47 -14.86
CA HIS A 776 18.22 10.45 -14.69
C HIS A 776 17.85 9.44 -13.58
N VAL A 777 16.56 9.31 -13.30
CA VAL A 777 15.98 8.24 -12.48
C VAL A 777 15.04 7.43 -13.38
N ARG A 778 15.09 6.10 -13.25
CA ARG A 778 14.11 5.19 -13.88
C ARG A 778 13.41 4.37 -12.81
N VAL A 779 12.07 4.33 -12.84
CA VAL A 779 11.25 3.60 -11.86
C VAL A 779 10.52 2.44 -12.54
N ARG A 780 10.85 1.21 -12.13
CA ARG A 780 10.11 -0.01 -12.45
C ARG A 780 9.18 -0.33 -11.29
N GLN A 781 7.87 -0.17 -11.44
CA GLN A 781 6.91 -0.59 -10.44
C GLN A 781 6.49 -2.04 -10.67
N VAL A 782 6.45 -2.83 -9.59
CA VAL A 782 6.21 -4.28 -9.64
C VAL A 782 5.00 -4.67 -8.81
N THR A 783 3.91 -5.00 -9.49
CA THR A 783 2.59 -5.28 -8.89
C THR A 783 2.42 -6.74 -8.47
N GLY A 784 1.55 -7.00 -7.49
CA GLY A 784 1.29 -8.33 -6.95
C GLY A 784 2.50 -9.00 -6.31
N SER A 785 3.48 -8.21 -5.86
CA SER A 785 4.78 -8.71 -5.39
C SER A 785 4.69 -9.34 -3.99
N PRO A 786 5.49 -10.37 -3.67
CA PRO A 786 5.31 -11.20 -2.48
C PRO A 786 5.96 -10.61 -1.21
N THR A 787 6.08 -9.29 -1.13
CA THR A 787 7.03 -8.57 -0.25
C THR A 787 6.56 -8.30 1.18
N SER A 788 5.29 -8.55 1.52
CA SER A 788 4.77 -8.29 2.87
C SER A 788 5.42 -9.20 3.94
N ALA A 789 5.63 -8.69 5.16
CA ALA A 789 6.29 -9.48 6.20
C ALA A 789 5.57 -10.81 6.51
N ARG A 790 4.23 -10.87 6.47
CA ARG A 790 3.50 -12.15 6.65
C ARG A 790 3.76 -13.15 5.53
N ALA A 791 4.06 -12.69 4.32
CA ALA A 791 4.37 -13.54 3.18
C ALA A 791 5.82 -14.06 3.20
N MET A 792 6.77 -13.28 3.71
CA MET A 792 8.20 -13.65 3.75
C MET A 792 8.65 -14.24 5.11
N THR A 793 7.96 -13.92 6.20
CA THR A 793 8.19 -14.44 7.55
C THR A 793 6.85 -14.87 8.19
N PRO A 794 6.46 -16.16 8.09
CA PRO A 794 5.28 -16.69 8.78
C PRO A 794 5.44 -16.55 10.29
N SER A 795 4.62 -15.71 10.92
CA SER A 795 4.90 -15.14 12.25
C SER A 795 4.52 -16.04 13.44
N ALA A 796 4.61 -17.36 13.31
CA ALA A 796 4.27 -18.31 14.37
C ALA A 796 5.17 -19.55 14.34
N ALA A 797 5.60 -20.02 15.51
CA ALA A 797 6.38 -21.25 15.65
C ALA A 797 5.67 -22.48 15.06
N ASP A 798 4.33 -22.46 15.07
CA ASP A 798 3.44 -23.51 14.55
C ASP A 798 2.87 -23.19 13.16
N ALA A 799 3.40 -22.18 12.45
CA ALA A 799 2.91 -21.82 11.11
C ALA A 799 2.89 -23.04 10.16
N PRO A 800 1.86 -23.25 9.32
CA PRO A 800 1.77 -24.44 8.48
C PRO A 800 2.98 -24.64 7.57
N GLU A 801 3.40 -25.89 7.40
CA GLU A 801 4.57 -26.24 6.57
C GLU A 801 4.43 -25.79 5.10
N ARG A 802 3.18 -25.71 4.59
CA ARG A 802 2.85 -25.09 3.31
C ARG A 802 3.35 -23.64 3.22
N ASP A 803 3.15 -22.87 4.28
CA ASP A 803 3.41 -21.44 4.31
C ASP A 803 4.89 -21.15 4.58
N ARG A 804 5.56 -22.01 5.36
CA ARG A 804 7.04 -22.03 5.46
C ARG A 804 7.68 -22.26 4.10
N LYS A 805 7.24 -23.28 3.35
CA LYS A 805 7.73 -23.54 1.98
C LYS A 805 7.40 -22.40 1.02
N ALA A 806 6.22 -21.80 1.12
CA ALA A 806 5.85 -20.64 0.32
C ALA A 806 6.75 -19.44 0.62
N ALA A 807 7.04 -19.14 1.89
CA ALA A 807 7.94 -18.07 2.31
C ALA A 807 9.38 -18.29 1.83
N ALA A 808 9.92 -19.50 2.00
CA ALA A 808 11.26 -19.86 1.52
C ALA A 808 11.39 -19.72 -0.02
N ILE A 809 10.35 -20.10 -0.77
CA ILE A 809 10.28 -19.90 -2.22
C ILE A 809 10.27 -18.40 -2.56
N ARG A 810 9.47 -17.57 -1.88
CA ARG A 810 9.42 -16.11 -2.12
C ARG A 810 10.78 -15.45 -1.83
N LEU A 811 11.42 -15.80 -0.71
CA LEU A 811 12.73 -15.27 -0.33
C LEU A 811 13.82 -15.64 -1.34
N ARG A 812 13.84 -16.89 -1.83
CA ARG A 812 14.76 -17.33 -2.89
C ARG A 812 14.49 -16.59 -4.20
N ASP A 813 13.23 -16.55 -4.63
CA ASP A 813 12.84 -15.93 -5.91
C ASP A 813 13.11 -14.41 -5.89
N LEU A 814 12.99 -13.75 -4.73
CA LEU A 814 13.36 -12.34 -4.52
C LEU A 814 14.88 -12.13 -4.42
N ARG A 815 15.63 -13.01 -3.75
CA ARG A 815 17.11 -12.96 -3.72
C ARG A 815 17.71 -13.09 -5.11
N ALA A 816 17.12 -13.92 -5.98
CA ALA A 816 17.51 -14.05 -7.38
C ALA A 816 17.33 -12.75 -8.17
N TRP A 817 16.21 -12.04 -7.97
CA TRP A 817 16.02 -10.69 -8.51
C TRP A 817 17.07 -9.70 -7.97
N ILE A 818 17.37 -9.75 -6.66
CA ILE A 818 18.37 -8.86 -6.04
C ILE A 818 19.79 -9.08 -6.60
N ASP A 819 20.23 -10.33 -6.89
CA ASP A 819 21.51 -10.60 -7.57
C ASP A 819 21.50 -10.06 -9.02
N LEU A 820 20.43 -10.29 -9.78
CA LEU A 820 20.26 -9.76 -11.14
C LEU A 820 20.39 -8.24 -11.17
N ARG A 821 19.75 -7.54 -10.23
CA ARG A 821 19.72 -6.08 -10.17
C ARG A 821 21.00 -5.46 -9.63
N ALA A 822 21.67 -6.11 -8.67
CA ALA A 822 22.99 -5.69 -8.22
C ALA A 822 24.02 -5.67 -9.36
N ARG A 823 23.90 -6.64 -10.29
CA ARG A 823 24.72 -6.72 -11.51
C ARG A 823 24.36 -5.68 -12.55
N GLN A 824 23.08 -5.53 -12.89
CA GLN A 824 22.60 -4.53 -13.85
C GLN A 824 22.92 -3.10 -13.41
N CYS A 825 22.86 -2.82 -12.11
CA CYS A 825 23.15 -1.52 -11.53
C CYS A 825 24.61 -1.36 -11.08
N HIS A 826 25.52 -2.27 -11.46
CA HIS A 826 26.92 -2.20 -11.03
C HIS A 826 27.62 -0.91 -11.52
N ARG A 827 28.36 -0.25 -10.61
CA ARG A 827 29.26 0.86 -10.96
C ARG A 827 30.70 0.60 -10.49
N PRO A 828 31.70 0.78 -11.38
CA PRO A 828 33.09 0.85 -10.96
C PRO A 828 33.31 1.93 -9.89
N GLY A 829 34.16 1.63 -8.89
CA GLY A 829 34.54 2.57 -7.83
C GLY A 829 33.52 2.79 -6.70
N GLN A 830 32.28 2.31 -6.80
CA GLN A 830 31.29 2.43 -5.71
C GLN A 830 31.43 1.30 -4.67
N ALA A 831 31.28 1.63 -3.39
CA ALA A 831 31.29 0.63 -2.31
C ALA A 831 30.02 -0.26 -2.32
N ILE A 832 28.88 0.31 -2.72
CA ILE A 832 27.57 -0.34 -2.77
C ILE A 832 26.98 -0.09 -4.17
N ASP A 833 26.57 -1.14 -4.87
CA ASP A 833 25.87 -1.01 -6.16
C ASP A 833 24.36 -0.82 -5.97
N LEU A 834 23.79 -1.56 -5.00
CA LEU A 834 22.35 -1.71 -4.80
C LEU A 834 21.95 -1.50 -3.32
N LEU A 835 20.96 -0.64 -3.09
CA LEU A 835 20.29 -0.51 -1.78
C LEU A 835 18.95 -1.27 -1.78
N VAL A 836 18.71 -2.10 -0.77
CA VAL A 836 17.42 -2.77 -0.55
C VAL A 836 16.75 -2.16 0.69
N VAL A 837 15.51 -1.69 0.54
CA VAL A 837 14.73 -1.07 1.63
C VAL A 837 13.45 -1.86 1.86
N GLY A 838 13.00 -2.04 3.10
CA GLY A 838 11.72 -2.68 3.38
C GLY A 838 11.29 -2.73 4.85
N GLN A 839 10.26 -3.51 5.15
CA GLN A 839 9.85 -3.80 6.53
C GLN A 839 10.96 -4.60 7.28
N LYS A 840 11.12 -4.38 8.59
CA LYS A 840 12.21 -4.99 9.38
C LYS A 840 12.30 -6.52 9.24
N ALA A 841 11.19 -7.24 9.46
CA ALA A 841 11.19 -8.71 9.37
C ALA A 841 11.53 -9.23 7.96
N ALA A 842 11.10 -8.52 6.91
CA ALA A 842 11.45 -8.84 5.52
C ALA A 842 12.96 -8.65 5.24
N VAL A 843 13.53 -7.54 5.73
CA VAL A 843 14.96 -7.22 5.59
C VAL A 843 15.84 -8.18 6.39
N ASP A 844 15.46 -8.48 7.64
CA ASP A 844 16.22 -9.41 8.50
C ASP A 844 16.15 -10.86 7.98
N ALA A 845 15.03 -11.27 7.37
CA ALA A 845 14.94 -12.55 6.66
C ALA A 845 15.83 -12.61 5.40
N LEU A 846 15.89 -11.54 4.60
CA LEU A 846 16.80 -11.47 3.45
C LEU A 846 18.27 -11.47 3.85
N ARG A 847 18.63 -10.75 4.92
CA ARG A 847 19.98 -10.79 5.52
C ARG A 847 20.34 -12.21 5.98
N SER A 848 19.42 -12.87 6.69
CA SER A 848 19.59 -14.26 7.16
C SER A 848 19.68 -15.29 6.02
N ALA A 849 19.01 -15.01 4.89
CA ALA A 849 19.09 -15.82 3.68
C ALA A 849 20.38 -15.56 2.84
N GLY A 850 21.22 -14.60 3.24
CA GLY A 850 22.47 -14.23 2.56
C GLY A 850 22.25 -13.34 1.33
N LEU A 851 22.74 -12.11 1.40
CA LEU A 851 22.70 -11.13 0.30
C LEU A 851 23.96 -11.22 -0.59
N PRO A 852 23.90 -10.77 -1.87
CA PRO A 852 25.08 -10.66 -2.73
C PRO A 852 26.10 -9.63 -2.19
N PRO A 853 27.38 -9.73 -2.56
CA PRO A 853 28.38 -8.70 -2.26
C PRO A 853 27.95 -7.32 -2.80
N ARG A 854 28.31 -6.25 -2.07
CA ARG A 854 28.04 -4.84 -2.44
C ARG A 854 26.54 -4.50 -2.59
N VAL A 855 25.66 -5.32 -2.01
CA VAL A 855 24.26 -5.01 -1.72
C VAL A 855 24.12 -4.66 -0.24
N GLU A 856 23.59 -3.48 0.08
CA GLU A 856 23.18 -3.14 1.45
C GLU A 856 21.67 -3.31 1.60
N ALA A 857 21.20 -3.88 2.72
CA ALA A 857 19.77 -3.95 3.04
C ALA A 857 19.47 -3.28 4.38
N VAL A 858 18.49 -2.37 4.40
CA VAL A 858 18.07 -1.56 5.55
C VAL A 858 16.55 -1.58 5.68
N HIS A 859 16.04 -1.40 6.90
CA HIS A 859 14.60 -1.27 7.12
C HIS A 859 14.16 0.21 7.14
N PHE A 860 12.91 0.51 6.80
CA PHE A 860 12.43 1.90 6.67
C PHE A 860 12.79 2.80 7.89
N ASN A 861 12.60 2.32 9.11
CA ASN A 861 12.98 3.02 10.36
C ASN A 861 14.51 3.24 10.58
N ALA A 862 15.37 2.92 9.61
CA ALA A 862 16.83 3.07 9.65
C ALA A 862 17.43 3.83 8.44
N LEU A 863 16.61 4.63 7.74
CA LEU A 863 17.00 5.40 6.54
C LEU A 863 17.66 6.77 6.83
N SER A 864 17.89 7.11 8.10
CA SER A 864 18.30 8.46 8.56
C SER A 864 19.80 8.56 8.90
N GLY A 865 20.38 9.76 8.71
CA GLY A 865 21.77 10.10 9.08
C GLY A 865 22.85 9.67 8.07
N LEU A 866 22.48 9.45 6.80
CA LEU A 866 23.32 8.73 5.84
C LEU A 866 23.17 9.23 4.39
N ASP A 867 24.03 10.16 3.97
CA ASP A 867 24.18 10.56 2.56
C ASP A 867 24.98 9.54 1.71
N ARG A 868 25.51 8.46 2.33
CA ARG A 868 26.35 7.44 1.66
C ARG A 868 25.70 6.76 0.46
N TRP A 869 24.38 6.80 0.35
CA TRP A 869 23.62 6.17 -0.73
C TRP A 869 23.43 7.06 -1.97
N GLY A 870 23.90 8.31 -1.96
CA GLY A 870 23.86 9.18 -3.14
C GLY A 870 24.63 8.64 -4.37
N GLY A 871 25.59 7.73 -4.17
CA GLY A 871 26.42 7.13 -5.23
C GLY A 871 25.86 5.87 -5.90
N ILE A 872 24.86 5.20 -5.30
CA ILE A 872 24.40 3.85 -5.73
C ILE A 872 23.89 3.83 -7.17
N GLY A 873 24.05 2.70 -7.86
CA GLY A 873 23.49 2.48 -9.19
C GLY A 873 22.00 2.16 -9.17
N GLY A 874 21.56 1.38 -8.19
CA GLY A 874 20.18 0.93 -8.11
C GLY A 874 19.62 0.84 -6.70
N MET A 875 18.30 0.72 -6.62
CA MET A 875 17.56 0.55 -5.37
C MET A 875 16.36 -0.39 -5.56
N VAL A 876 16.03 -1.18 -4.54
CA VAL A 876 14.84 -2.05 -4.50
C VAL A 876 14.05 -1.73 -3.24
N VAL A 877 12.81 -1.26 -3.39
CA VAL A 877 11.90 -0.95 -2.27
C VAL A 877 10.87 -2.07 -2.14
N LEU A 878 10.84 -2.73 -0.99
CA LEU A 878 10.11 -3.97 -0.73
C LEU A 878 8.85 -3.74 0.11
N GLY A 879 7.70 -3.77 -0.56
CA GLY A 879 6.40 -3.58 0.08
C GLY A 879 6.22 -2.16 0.58
N ARG A 880 5.31 -2.00 1.56
CA ARG A 880 4.91 -0.75 2.19
C ARG A 880 4.49 -0.99 3.62
N THR A 881 4.56 0.01 4.51
CA THR A 881 4.01 -0.10 5.86
C THR A 881 2.53 0.29 5.83
N LEU A 882 1.65 -0.70 5.91
CA LEU A 882 0.20 -0.48 5.96
C LEU A 882 -0.34 -0.92 7.34
N PRO A 883 -0.67 0.02 8.25
CA PRO A 883 -1.35 -0.29 9.51
C PRO A 883 -2.79 -0.82 9.28
N ALA A 884 -3.45 -1.28 10.33
CA ALA A 884 -4.88 -1.59 10.27
C ALA A 884 -5.73 -0.31 10.48
N PRO A 885 -6.98 -0.24 9.96
CA PRO A 885 -7.86 0.91 10.13
C PRO A 885 -7.92 1.41 11.57
N ARG A 886 -8.23 0.55 12.55
CA ARG A 886 -8.28 0.93 13.97
C ARG A 886 -6.98 1.52 14.54
N THR A 887 -5.81 1.17 14.00
CA THR A 887 -4.55 1.80 14.42
C THR A 887 -4.46 3.26 13.94
N VAL A 888 -4.94 3.51 12.72
CA VAL A 888 -5.01 4.85 12.11
C VAL A 888 -6.12 5.68 12.74
N GLU A 889 -7.31 5.11 12.93
CA GLU A 889 -8.45 5.73 13.61
C GLU A 889 -8.04 6.24 15.00
N LEU A 890 -7.35 5.43 15.81
CA LEU A 890 -6.90 5.83 17.15
C LEU A 890 -5.86 6.97 17.12
N ILE A 891 -5.06 7.09 16.06
CA ILE A 891 -4.16 8.22 15.84
C ILE A 891 -4.95 9.47 15.44
N ALA A 892 -5.94 9.35 14.54
CA ALA A 892 -6.83 10.44 14.15
C ALA A 892 -7.68 10.94 15.34
N THR A 893 -8.19 10.05 16.20
CA THR A 893 -8.82 10.40 17.48
C THR A 893 -7.86 11.13 18.41
N ALA A 894 -6.61 10.68 18.55
CA ALA A 894 -5.63 11.39 19.36
C ALA A 894 -5.33 12.79 18.80
N LEU A 895 -5.26 12.95 17.47
CA LEU A 895 -5.03 14.22 16.79
C LEU A 895 -6.19 15.22 16.90
N THR A 896 -7.45 14.75 16.91
CA THR A 896 -8.64 15.59 16.71
C THR A 896 -9.59 15.65 17.93
N GLY A 897 -9.46 14.72 18.86
CA GLY A 897 -10.44 14.50 19.94
C GLY A 897 -11.74 13.82 19.48
N ARG A 898 -11.91 13.54 18.18
CA ARG A 898 -13.17 13.09 17.55
C ARG A 898 -13.18 11.60 17.23
N VAL A 899 -14.38 11.06 17.02
CA VAL A 899 -14.57 9.74 16.39
C VAL A 899 -14.36 9.95 14.88
N PRO A 900 -13.42 9.25 14.22
CA PRO A 900 -13.25 9.34 12.78
C PRO A 900 -14.48 8.81 12.04
N ALA A 901 -14.75 9.33 10.84
CA ALA A 901 -15.78 8.74 9.98
C ALA A 901 -15.44 7.27 9.66
N PRO A 902 -16.35 6.30 9.92
CA PRO A 902 -16.08 4.89 9.67
C PRO A 902 -16.00 4.60 8.16
N ASN A 903 -15.27 3.54 7.80
CA ASN A 903 -15.29 3.01 6.44
C ASN A 903 -16.69 2.46 6.07
N PRO A 904 -17.06 2.44 4.78
CA PRO A 904 -18.29 1.81 4.28
C PRO A 904 -18.44 0.33 4.72
N GLU A 905 -19.67 -0.10 5.01
CA GLU A 905 -19.94 -1.44 5.54
C GLU A 905 -19.49 -2.58 4.60
N ASP A 906 -19.48 -2.34 3.28
CA ASP A 906 -19.05 -3.30 2.27
C ASP A 906 -17.53 -3.51 2.22
N ALA A 907 -16.74 -2.57 2.74
CA ALA A 907 -15.30 -2.76 3.01
C ALA A 907 -15.04 -3.65 4.25
N GLY A 908 -16.04 -3.87 5.10
CA GLY A 908 -15.97 -4.71 6.29
C GLY A 908 -15.00 -4.16 7.34
N TRP A 909 -13.98 -4.95 7.71
CA TRP A 909 -13.01 -4.57 8.75
C TRP A 909 -11.72 -3.94 8.21
N TRP A 910 -11.61 -3.75 6.89
CA TRP A 910 -10.43 -3.22 6.22
C TRP A 910 -10.71 -1.84 5.58
N TYR A 911 -9.75 -1.32 4.82
CA TYR A 911 -9.94 -0.14 4.00
C TYR A 911 -10.77 -0.47 2.75
N PRO A 912 -11.68 0.42 2.29
CA PRO A 912 -12.22 0.36 0.94
C PRO A 912 -11.10 0.44 -0.10
N MET A 913 -11.33 -0.20 -1.25
CA MET A 913 -10.40 -0.19 -2.38
C MET A 913 -10.87 0.85 -3.41
N VAL A 914 -10.01 1.81 -3.71
CA VAL A 914 -10.27 2.91 -4.65
C VAL A 914 -9.35 2.80 -5.87
N GLU A 915 -9.83 3.15 -7.07
CA GLU A 915 -8.96 3.30 -8.22
C GLU A 915 -8.15 4.60 -8.10
N ARG A 916 -6.83 4.48 -8.17
CA ARG A 916 -5.90 5.58 -8.41
C ARG A 916 -5.09 5.31 -9.68
N ARG A 917 -4.40 6.31 -10.21
CA ARG A 917 -3.76 6.25 -11.53
C ARG A 917 -2.27 6.57 -11.49
N VAL A 918 -1.48 5.55 -11.79
CA VAL A 918 -0.02 5.62 -11.98
C VAL A 918 0.28 6.45 -13.23
N ARG A 919 1.26 7.34 -13.13
CA ARG A 919 1.78 8.15 -14.25
C ARG A 919 2.89 7.38 -14.97
N LEU A 920 2.69 7.03 -16.23
CA LEU A 920 3.72 6.36 -17.03
C LEU A 920 4.63 7.37 -17.75
N ALA A 921 5.80 6.93 -18.20
CA ALA A 921 6.81 7.78 -18.84
C ALA A 921 6.47 8.21 -20.29
N ASP A 922 5.36 7.73 -20.86
CA ASP A 922 4.87 8.00 -22.21
C ASP A 922 3.49 8.71 -22.20
N ASP A 923 3.27 9.55 -21.19
CA ASP A 923 2.04 10.32 -20.92
C ASP A 923 0.75 9.49 -20.72
N ARG A 924 0.85 8.15 -20.74
CA ARG A 924 -0.26 7.25 -20.39
C ARG A 924 -0.49 7.18 -18.88
N THR A 925 -1.68 6.73 -18.48
CA THR A 925 -1.99 6.39 -17.08
C THR A 925 -2.50 4.97 -16.94
N ALA A 926 -2.05 4.29 -15.88
CA ALA A 926 -2.47 2.93 -15.57
C ALA A 926 -3.29 2.90 -14.27
N PRO A 927 -4.49 2.28 -14.26
CA PRO A 927 -5.30 2.15 -13.05
C PRO A 927 -4.69 1.14 -12.08
N LEU A 928 -4.70 1.47 -10.79
CA LEU A 928 -4.25 0.62 -9.69
C LEU A 928 -5.22 0.78 -8.53
N ALA A 929 -5.79 -0.33 -8.06
CA ALA A 929 -6.63 -0.33 -6.87
C ALA A 929 -5.76 -0.26 -5.62
N MET A 930 -6.04 0.69 -4.72
CA MET A 930 -5.32 0.85 -3.46
C MET A 930 -6.27 1.20 -2.30
N GLU A 931 -5.80 1.01 -1.09
CA GLU A 931 -6.50 1.28 0.16
C GLU A 931 -6.57 2.79 0.45
N GLU A 932 -7.78 3.28 0.74
CA GLU A 932 -8.06 4.64 1.23
C GLU A 932 -8.94 4.56 2.49
N HIS A 933 -8.85 5.53 3.39
CA HIS A 933 -9.77 5.65 4.53
C HIS A 933 -10.83 6.74 4.28
N ALA A 934 -12.08 6.51 4.73
CA ALA A 934 -13.17 7.46 4.48
C ALA A 934 -13.01 8.82 5.20
N ASP A 935 -12.54 8.79 6.46
CA ASP A 935 -12.14 10.00 7.21
C ASP A 935 -10.84 10.63 6.66
N PRO A 936 -10.81 11.92 6.29
CA PRO A 936 -9.62 12.57 5.71
C PRO A 936 -8.40 12.68 6.63
N ILE A 937 -8.59 12.77 7.95
CA ILE A 937 -7.47 12.87 8.90
C ILE A 937 -6.83 11.49 9.07
N ALA A 938 -7.66 10.45 9.19
CA ALA A 938 -7.20 9.07 9.16
C ALA A 938 -6.52 8.73 7.81
N GLU A 939 -7.07 9.17 6.68
CA GLU A 939 -6.43 8.98 5.37
C GLU A 939 -5.06 9.68 5.30
N ALA A 940 -4.94 10.93 5.78
CA ALA A 940 -3.66 11.62 5.85
C ALA A 940 -2.64 10.88 6.75
N VAL A 941 -3.07 10.34 7.90
CA VAL A 941 -2.25 9.49 8.78
C VAL A 941 -1.82 8.19 8.06
N ARG A 942 -2.75 7.48 7.41
CA ARG A 942 -2.48 6.25 6.65
C ARG A 942 -1.45 6.52 5.55
N TRP A 943 -1.67 7.57 4.78
CA TRP A 943 -0.80 8.01 3.68
C TRP A 943 0.60 8.38 4.17
N CYS A 944 0.74 9.15 5.26
CA CYS A 944 2.06 9.49 5.80
C CYS A 944 2.84 8.25 6.29
N ILE A 945 2.16 7.27 6.89
CA ILE A 945 2.79 6.02 7.36
C ILE A 945 3.17 5.09 6.19
N CYS A 946 2.45 5.18 5.06
CA CYS A 946 2.58 4.28 3.93
C CYS A 946 3.31 4.94 2.75
N GLU A 947 2.61 5.72 1.92
CA GLU A 947 3.17 6.45 0.78
C GLU A 947 4.29 7.43 1.18
N GLY A 948 4.13 8.13 2.30
CA GLY A 948 5.14 9.05 2.82
C GLY A 948 6.47 8.36 3.16
N GLU A 949 6.41 7.21 3.84
CA GLU A 949 7.59 6.39 4.15
C GLU A 949 8.31 5.91 2.86
N LEU A 950 7.55 5.58 1.80
CA LEU A 950 8.10 5.19 0.50
C LEU A 950 8.76 6.37 -0.24
N ILE A 951 8.16 7.55 -0.24
CA ILE A 951 8.75 8.77 -0.84
C ILE A 951 10.06 9.11 -0.12
N GLN A 952 10.05 9.08 1.22
CA GLN A 952 11.23 9.31 2.06
C GLN A 952 12.32 8.25 1.87
N ALA A 953 11.97 7.01 1.53
CA ALA A 953 12.90 5.95 1.13
C ALA A 953 13.49 6.18 -0.26
N MET A 954 12.66 6.46 -1.27
CA MET A 954 13.11 6.75 -2.63
C MET A 954 14.06 7.97 -2.68
N GLY A 955 13.79 8.97 -1.85
CA GLY A 955 14.63 10.16 -1.67
C GLY A 955 16.06 9.89 -1.18
N ARG A 956 16.36 8.71 -0.61
CA ARG A 956 17.72 8.32 -0.19
C ARG A 956 18.63 7.98 -1.38
N GLY A 957 18.06 7.65 -2.53
CA GLY A 957 18.80 7.54 -3.79
C GLY A 957 19.29 8.89 -4.34
N ARG A 958 18.83 10.02 -3.80
CA ARG A 958 19.15 11.40 -4.25
C ARG A 958 18.84 11.63 -5.74
N GLY A 959 17.64 11.23 -6.18
CA GLY A 959 17.22 11.25 -7.59
C GLY A 959 17.37 12.60 -8.32
N VAL A 960 17.00 13.69 -7.65
CA VAL A 960 17.14 15.09 -8.13
C VAL A 960 18.60 15.49 -8.43
N ASN A 961 19.58 14.79 -7.84
CA ASN A 961 21.02 15.08 -7.95
C ASN A 961 21.75 14.10 -8.89
N ARG A 962 21.02 13.28 -9.67
CA ARG A 962 21.62 12.36 -10.65
C ARG A 962 21.84 13.04 -12.00
N SER A 963 22.86 12.59 -12.73
CA SER A 963 23.18 13.02 -14.09
C SER A 963 23.17 11.83 -15.05
N ALA A 964 23.34 12.08 -16.35
CA ALA A 964 23.52 11.02 -17.35
C ALA A 964 24.71 10.08 -17.07
N ALA A 965 25.70 10.52 -16.28
CA ALA A 965 26.82 9.69 -15.82
C ALA A 965 26.54 8.94 -14.50
N THR A 966 25.46 9.28 -13.78
CA THR A 966 25.08 8.66 -12.50
C THR A 966 23.60 8.21 -12.44
N PRO A 967 23.00 7.63 -13.51
CA PRO A 967 21.56 7.33 -13.58
C PRO A 967 21.12 6.28 -12.56
N LEU A 968 20.10 6.57 -11.77
CA LEU A 968 19.56 5.69 -10.73
C LEU A 968 18.41 4.84 -11.27
N GLU A 969 18.45 3.53 -11.05
CA GLU A 969 17.29 2.67 -11.26
C GLU A 969 16.61 2.30 -9.94
N ILE A 970 15.28 2.33 -9.88
CA ILE A 970 14.49 1.98 -8.70
C ILE A 970 13.46 0.92 -9.06
N ASP A 971 13.51 -0.24 -8.41
CA ASP A 971 12.42 -1.20 -8.45
C ASP A 971 11.50 -0.99 -7.23
N LEU A 972 10.23 -0.66 -7.48
CA LEU A 972 9.21 -0.42 -6.46
C LEU A 972 8.28 -1.64 -6.37
N LEU A 973 8.58 -2.58 -5.47
CA LEU A 973 7.83 -3.83 -5.29
C LEU A 973 6.66 -3.64 -4.31
N THR A 974 5.66 -2.84 -4.73
CA THR A 974 4.42 -2.60 -3.99
C THR A 974 3.29 -2.08 -4.88
N ASP A 975 2.06 -2.50 -4.55
CA ASP A 975 0.82 -2.04 -5.17
C ASP A 975 0.31 -0.76 -4.50
N VAL A 976 0.87 0.40 -4.87
CA VAL A 976 0.43 1.74 -4.41
C VAL A 976 0.81 2.82 -5.43
N VAL A 977 0.03 3.91 -5.54
CA VAL A 977 0.37 5.03 -6.43
C VAL A 977 1.19 6.08 -5.67
N LEU A 978 2.31 6.52 -6.26
CA LEU A 978 3.21 7.54 -5.71
C LEU A 978 3.37 8.72 -6.68
N PRO A 979 3.84 9.90 -6.24
CA PRO A 979 4.02 11.10 -7.09
C PRO A 979 5.14 11.01 -8.15
N VAL A 980 5.64 9.81 -8.44
CA VAL A 980 6.75 9.54 -9.37
C VAL A 980 6.23 9.15 -10.76
N THR A 981 7.08 9.30 -11.78
CA THR A 981 6.82 8.76 -13.12
C THR A 981 7.37 7.33 -13.17
N VAL A 982 6.63 6.40 -13.76
CA VAL A 982 6.99 4.98 -13.87
C VAL A 982 7.31 4.63 -15.32
N ASP A 983 8.56 4.22 -15.56
CA ASP A 983 9.06 3.77 -16.87
C ASP A 983 8.50 2.40 -17.28
N ALA A 984 8.25 1.53 -16.30
CA ALA A 984 7.71 0.19 -16.53
C ALA A 984 6.83 -0.27 -15.35
N LEU A 985 5.59 -0.64 -15.64
CA LEU A 985 4.66 -1.25 -14.68
C LEU A 985 4.48 -2.73 -15.04
N LEU A 986 4.91 -3.64 -14.16
CA LEU A 986 5.05 -5.08 -14.46
C LEU A 986 4.50 -5.94 -13.32
N PRO A 987 3.77 -7.05 -13.58
CA PRO A 987 3.38 -7.97 -12.52
C PRO A 987 4.57 -8.84 -12.08
N TRP A 988 4.67 -9.14 -10.79
CA TRP A 988 5.72 -10.02 -10.26
C TRP A 988 5.74 -11.42 -10.90
N ALA A 989 4.60 -11.88 -11.43
CA ALA A 989 4.52 -13.12 -12.20
C ALA A 989 5.52 -13.15 -13.37
N ASP A 990 5.76 -12.00 -14.00
CA ASP A 990 6.59 -11.83 -15.19
C ASP A 990 8.05 -11.48 -14.84
N LEU A 991 8.35 -11.16 -13.57
CA LEU A 991 9.73 -10.97 -13.07
C LEU A 991 10.27 -12.17 -12.27
N ARG A 992 9.39 -13.13 -11.98
CA ARG A 992 9.73 -14.34 -11.23
C ARG A 992 10.74 -15.21 -12.02
N PRO A 993 11.85 -15.64 -11.40
CA PRO A 993 12.78 -16.55 -12.07
C PRO A 993 12.15 -17.91 -12.31
N THR A 994 12.38 -18.50 -13.49
CA THR A 994 12.09 -19.92 -13.73
C THR A 994 13.12 -20.79 -13.00
N ARG A 995 12.85 -22.10 -12.91
CA ARG A 995 13.82 -23.04 -12.33
C ARG A 995 15.12 -23.14 -13.12
N ARG A 996 15.08 -22.90 -14.43
CA ARG A 996 16.29 -22.82 -15.27
C ARG A 996 17.12 -21.57 -14.97
N ASP A 997 16.48 -20.44 -14.67
CA ASP A 997 17.17 -19.20 -14.31
C ASP A 997 17.81 -19.33 -12.92
N LEU A 998 17.12 -19.97 -11.97
CA LEU A 998 17.67 -20.33 -10.65
C LEU A 998 18.88 -21.28 -10.75
N MET A 999 18.86 -22.24 -11.69
CA MET A 999 20.02 -23.09 -11.99
C MET A 999 21.16 -22.27 -12.58
N ALA A 1000 20.91 -21.43 -13.60
CA ALA A 1000 21.92 -20.58 -14.22
C ALA A 1000 22.60 -19.63 -13.23
N LEU A 1001 21.84 -19.10 -12.24
CA LEU A 1001 22.36 -18.28 -11.15
C LEU A 1001 23.33 -19.02 -10.21
N THR A 1002 23.46 -20.34 -10.30
CA THR A 1002 24.53 -21.09 -9.60
C THR A 1002 25.86 -21.15 -10.37
N GLY A 1003 25.88 -20.65 -11.61
CA GLY A 1003 27.07 -20.63 -12.47
C GLY A 1003 27.15 -21.80 -13.48
N ILE A 1004 26.12 -22.63 -13.61
CA ILE A 1004 26.08 -23.73 -14.57
C ILE A 1004 24.67 -23.92 -15.14
N VAL A 1005 24.58 -24.29 -16.42
CA VAL A 1005 23.33 -24.72 -17.08
C VAL A 1005 23.53 -26.14 -17.61
N LEU A 1006 22.84 -27.10 -16.99
CA LEU A 1006 22.77 -28.50 -17.41
C LEU A 1006 21.65 -28.67 -18.45
N GLU A 1007 21.86 -29.48 -19.50
CA GLU A 1007 20.79 -29.77 -20.47
C GLU A 1007 20.02 -31.07 -20.16
N ASN A 1008 20.62 -32.01 -19.43
CA ASN A 1008 20.03 -33.33 -19.18
C ASN A 1008 19.12 -33.34 -17.94
N ALA A 1009 17.87 -33.80 -18.11
CA ALA A 1009 16.88 -33.87 -17.03
C ALA A 1009 17.24 -34.79 -15.85
N ALA A 1010 18.15 -35.76 -16.03
CA ALA A 1010 18.66 -36.56 -14.91
C ALA A 1010 19.66 -35.76 -14.06
N ASP A 1011 20.59 -35.05 -14.71
CA ASP A 1011 21.61 -34.27 -14.01
C ASP A 1011 21.03 -33.01 -13.37
N MET A 1012 20.01 -32.39 -13.99
CA MET A 1012 19.18 -31.35 -13.34
C MET A 1012 18.61 -31.82 -12.00
N ALA A 1013 18.11 -33.06 -11.92
CA ALA A 1013 17.50 -33.60 -10.71
C ALA A 1013 18.52 -34.10 -9.67
N ALA A 1014 19.71 -34.52 -10.11
CA ALA A 1014 20.80 -34.93 -9.21
C ALA A 1014 21.57 -33.73 -8.63
N CYS A 1015 21.86 -32.71 -9.45
CA CYS A 1015 22.58 -31.51 -9.02
C CYS A 1015 21.69 -30.49 -8.28
N PHE A 1016 20.38 -30.45 -8.59
CA PHE A 1016 19.43 -29.47 -8.04
C PHE A 1016 18.10 -30.15 -7.59
N PRO A 1017 18.15 -31.13 -6.66
CA PRO A 1017 16.96 -31.85 -6.20
C PRO A 1017 15.89 -30.94 -5.56
N GLU A 1018 16.29 -29.78 -5.01
CA GLU A 1018 15.40 -28.75 -4.48
C GLU A 1018 14.64 -27.96 -5.57
N LEU A 1019 15.15 -27.93 -6.80
CA LEU A 1019 14.44 -27.42 -7.98
C LEU A 1019 13.63 -28.53 -8.65
N TRP A 1020 14.21 -29.72 -8.85
CA TRP A 1020 13.56 -30.85 -9.50
C TRP A 1020 13.79 -32.18 -8.73
N PRO A 1021 12.89 -32.56 -7.81
CA PRO A 1021 13.07 -33.77 -6.98
C PRO A 1021 13.11 -35.11 -7.75
N THR A 1022 12.80 -35.12 -9.05
CA THR A 1022 12.92 -36.31 -9.93
C THR A 1022 13.24 -35.90 -11.37
N ARG A 1023 13.86 -36.82 -12.11
CA ARG A 1023 14.09 -36.70 -13.56
C ARG A 1023 12.82 -36.35 -14.35
N GLU A 1024 11.69 -36.97 -14.02
CA GLU A 1024 10.43 -36.70 -14.71
C GLU A 1024 9.83 -35.33 -14.34
N ALA A 1025 10.17 -34.76 -13.16
CA ALA A 1025 9.85 -33.37 -12.86
C ALA A 1025 10.69 -32.41 -13.71
N ALA A 1026 12.00 -32.64 -13.86
CA ALA A 1026 12.86 -31.83 -14.75
C ALA A 1026 12.44 -31.94 -16.22
N LYS A 1027 12.15 -33.15 -16.70
CA LYS A 1027 11.68 -33.40 -18.07
C LYS A 1027 10.35 -32.73 -18.38
N LYS A 1028 9.36 -32.81 -17.48
CA LYS A 1028 8.05 -32.12 -17.64
C LYS A 1028 8.18 -30.61 -17.58
N ASP A 1029 9.11 -30.09 -16.78
CA ASP A 1029 9.38 -28.65 -16.68
C ASP A 1029 10.04 -28.14 -17.98
N GLY A 1030 11.01 -28.89 -18.52
CA GLY A 1030 11.65 -28.59 -19.80
C GLY A 1030 10.75 -28.69 -21.04
N GLN A 1031 9.56 -29.28 -20.92
CA GLN A 1031 8.51 -29.34 -21.96
C GLN A 1031 7.57 -28.12 -21.94
N ARG A 1032 7.66 -27.23 -20.94
CA ARG A 1032 6.87 -26.00 -20.87
C ARG A 1032 7.48 -24.94 -21.79
N LYS A 1033 6.67 -24.37 -22.70
CA LYS A 1033 7.03 -23.12 -23.39
C LYS A 1033 6.90 -21.96 -22.40
N GLY A 1034 7.90 -21.06 -22.39
CA GLY A 1034 7.96 -19.90 -21.50
C GLY A 1034 9.27 -19.86 -20.70
N THR A 1035 10.28 -19.18 -21.24
CA THR A 1035 11.38 -18.62 -20.46
C THR A 1035 11.02 -17.19 -20.06
N ASN A 1036 11.49 -16.74 -18.90
CA ASN A 1036 11.34 -15.34 -18.52
C ASN A 1036 12.40 -14.52 -19.26
N ASP A 1037 11.96 -13.61 -20.15
CA ASP A 1037 12.85 -12.79 -20.96
C ASP A 1037 13.72 -11.81 -20.14
N TYR A 1038 13.34 -11.45 -18.91
CA TYR A 1038 14.14 -10.54 -18.06
C TYR A 1038 15.47 -11.13 -17.58
N TYR A 1039 15.61 -12.45 -17.54
CA TYR A 1039 16.88 -13.10 -17.14
C TYR A 1039 17.80 -13.35 -18.34
N ARG A 1040 17.22 -13.47 -19.55
CA ARG A 1040 17.85 -13.84 -20.82
C ARG A 1040 19.13 -13.07 -21.12
N ASP A 1041 19.16 -11.79 -20.76
CA ASP A 1041 20.21 -10.87 -21.19
C ASP A 1041 21.43 -10.83 -20.21
N LEU A 1042 21.33 -11.41 -19.00
CA LEU A 1042 22.48 -11.59 -18.08
C LEU A 1042 22.97 -13.04 -18.01
N TYR A 1043 22.03 -13.98 -18.05
CA TYR A 1043 22.30 -15.36 -18.41
C TYR A 1043 21.21 -15.76 -19.39
N ASN A 1044 21.55 -15.99 -20.66
CA ASN A 1044 20.62 -16.75 -21.51
C ASN A 1044 20.24 -18.02 -20.74
N SER A 1045 19.09 -18.61 -21.03
CA SER A 1045 18.77 -19.98 -20.62
C SER A 1045 19.69 -21.06 -21.26
N ARG A 1046 20.83 -20.61 -21.82
CA ARG A 1046 21.97 -21.30 -22.44
C ARG A 1046 23.33 -20.62 -22.12
N MET A 1047 23.39 -19.70 -21.13
CA MET A 1047 24.53 -18.83 -20.78
C MET A 1047 25.07 -17.98 -21.95
N SER A 1048 26.17 -17.22 -21.76
CA SER A 1048 26.75 -16.40 -22.83
C SER A 1048 27.20 -17.29 -24.02
N PRO A 1049 27.17 -16.82 -25.28
CA PRO A 1049 27.87 -17.49 -26.38
C PRO A 1049 29.38 -17.68 -26.12
N SER A 1050 29.97 -16.88 -25.23
CA SER A 1050 31.36 -17.00 -24.75
C SER A 1050 31.55 -17.83 -23.47
N SER A 1051 30.47 -18.34 -22.86
CA SER A 1051 30.59 -19.23 -21.69
C SER A 1051 31.14 -20.60 -22.14
N PRO A 1052 32.20 -21.13 -21.50
CA PRO A 1052 32.73 -22.46 -21.83
C PRO A 1052 31.68 -23.56 -21.80
N GLU A 1053 31.73 -24.42 -22.81
CA GLU A 1053 30.87 -25.60 -22.93
C GLU A 1053 31.66 -26.84 -22.48
N VAL A 1054 31.13 -27.54 -21.47
CA VAL A 1054 31.73 -28.77 -20.95
C VAL A 1054 30.93 -29.97 -21.42
N THR A 1055 31.60 -30.91 -22.06
CA THR A 1055 31.04 -32.21 -22.45
C THR A 1055 31.55 -33.30 -21.51
N TYR A 1056 30.62 -34.01 -20.87
CA TYR A 1056 30.92 -34.96 -19.80
C TYR A 1056 30.07 -36.22 -19.89
N ARG A 1057 30.49 -37.28 -19.19
CA ARG A 1057 29.77 -38.55 -19.10
C ARG A 1057 30.01 -39.15 -17.72
N PRO A 1058 28.98 -39.26 -16.84
CA PRO A 1058 29.13 -39.98 -15.58
C PRO A 1058 29.41 -41.46 -15.81
N GLU A 1059 30.14 -42.09 -14.90
CA GLU A 1059 30.49 -43.50 -14.94
C GLU A 1059 29.25 -44.41 -14.74
N GLY A 1060 29.15 -45.47 -15.54
CA GLY A 1060 28.04 -46.42 -15.49
C GLY A 1060 27.53 -46.88 -16.87
N ALA A 1061 26.94 -48.06 -16.92
CA ALA A 1061 26.39 -48.63 -18.14
C ALA A 1061 25.19 -47.79 -18.66
N GLY A 1062 25.18 -47.48 -19.97
CA GLY A 1062 24.10 -46.73 -20.62
C GLY A 1062 24.22 -45.20 -20.56
N HIS A 1063 25.24 -44.64 -19.89
CA HIS A 1063 25.45 -43.20 -19.84
C HIS A 1063 26.00 -42.66 -21.17
N ARG A 1064 25.14 -41.98 -21.94
CA ARG A 1064 25.54 -41.18 -23.12
C ARG A 1064 26.27 -39.89 -22.70
N LEU A 1065 27.11 -39.36 -23.61
CA LEU A 1065 27.76 -38.05 -23.49
C LEU A 1065 26.71 -36.93 -23.33
N ARG A 1066 27.05 -35.90 -22.55
CA ARG A 1066 26.14 -34.83 -22.11
C ARG A 1066 26.85 -33.47 -22.17
N SER A 1067 26.06 -32.42 -22.30
CA SER A 1067 26.46 -31.01 -22.37
C SER A 1067 26.07 -30.26 -21.10
N ALA A 1068 26.91 -29.30 -20.73
CA ALA A 1068 26.57 -28.20 -19.84
C ALA A 1068 27.39 -26.96 -20.24
N ARG A 1069 26.96 -25.78 -19.80
CA ARG A 1069 27.71 -24.53 -19.93
C ARG A 1069 27.99 -23.94 -18.56
N VAL A 1070 29.12 -23.26 -18.41
CA VAL A 1070 29.66 -22.89 -17.10
C VAL A 1070 30.19 -21.45 -17.06
N ASP A 1071 30.06 -20.81 -15.91
CA ASP A 1071 30.64 -19.52 -15.54
C ASP A 1071 31.86 -19.78 -14.63
N LEU A 1072 33.06 -19.75 -15.22
CA LEU A 1072 34.32 -20.04 -14.50
C LEU A 1072 34.62 -19.03 -13.37
N SER A 1073 33.95 -17.87 -13.33
CA SER A 1073 34.06 -16.94 -12.19
C SER A 1073 33.30 -17.42 -10.95
N ARG A 1074 32.31 -18.30 -11.14
CA ARG A 1074 31.50 -18.92 -10.07
C ARG A 1074 31.85 -20.39 -9.82
N ILE A 1075 32.31 -21.11 -10.84
CA ILE A 1075 32.74 -22.51 -10.76
C ILE A 1075 34.12 -22.63 -11.43
N PRO A 1076 35.23 -22.37 -10.71
CA PRO A 1076 36.58 -22.39 -11.29
C PRO A 1076 37.04 -23.79 -11.75
N ASP A 1077 36.49 -24.84 -11.13
CA ASP A 1077 36.72 -26.25 -11.50
C ASP A 1077 35.35 -26.92 -11.76
N PRO A 1078 34.92 -27.00 -13.03
CA PRO A 1078 33.66 -27.66 -13.39
C PRO A 1078 33.72 -29.19 -13.29
N GLU A 1079 34.90 -29.80 -13.41
CA GLU A 1079 35.07 -31.24 -13.40
C GLU A 1079 34.87 -31.78 -11.97
N ALA A 1080 35.50 -31.16 -10.98
CA ALA A 1080 35.24 -31.44 -9.58
C ALA A 1080 33.81 -31.05 -9.17
N TRP A 1081 33.26 -29.95 -9.68
CA TRP A 1081 31.88 -29.54 -9.37
C TRP A 1081 30.84 -30.59 -9.80
N LEU A 1082 31.02 -31.17 -11.00
CA LEU A 1082 30.17 -32.23 -11.54
C LEU A 1082 30.43 -33.57 -10.84
N THR A 1083 31.70 -33.94 -10.65
CA THR A 1083 32.09 -35.21 -9.99
C THR A 1083 31.52 -35.31 -8.57
N ASN A 1084 31.56 -34.21 -7.80
CA ASN A 1084 31.01 -34.15 -6.44
C ASN A 1084 29.47 -34.26 -6.37
N ARG A 1085 28.75 -34.20 -7.49
CA ARG A 1085 27.26 -34.28 -7.55
C ARG A 1085 26.73 -35.47 -8.33
N LEU A 1086 27.46 -35.93 -9.34
CA LEU A 1086 27.04 -37.00 -10.25
C LEU A 1086 27.81 -38.31 -10.02
N GLY A 1087 28.83 -38.30 -9.15
CA GLY A 1087 29.80 -39.38 -9.03
C GLY A 1087 30.92 -39.28 -10.08
N PRO A 1088 31.83 -40.27 -10.14
CA PRO A 1088 32.94 -40.29 -11.08
C PRO A 1088 32.52 -40.05 -12.53
N LEU A 1089 33.37 -39.34 -13.28
CA LEU A 1089 33.16 -39.07 -14.70
C LEU A 1089 34.05 -39.99 -15.55
N ALA A 1090 33.43 -40.78 -16.42
CA ALA A 1090 34.11 -41.64 -17.39
C ALA A 1090 34.62 -40.88 -18.64
N SER A 1091 34.44 -39.56 -18.69
CA SER A 1091 35.11 -38.60 -19.58
C SER A 1091 34.63 -37.18 -19.26
N PHE A 1092 35.55 -36.21 -19.29
CA PHE A 1092 35.28 -34.77 -19.26
C PHE A 1092 36.15 -34.06 -20.32
N GLU A 1093 35.58 -33.09 -21.01
CA GLU A 1093 36.23 -32.24 -22.02
C GLU A 1093 35.64 -30.84 -21.92
N MET A 1094 36.47 -29.81 -21.70
CA MET A 1094 36.03 -28.41 -21.71
C MET A 1094 36.42 -27.73 -23.02
N ARG A 1095 35.44 -27.25 -23.78
CA ARG A 1095 35.64 -26.44 -24.98
C ARG A 1095 35.62 -24.97 -24.62
N HIS A 1096 36.80 -24.37 -24.63
CA HIS A 1096 36.91 -22.93 -24.83
C HIS A 1096 36.42 -22.59 -26.24
N VAL A 1097 35.43 -21.71 -26.34
CA VAL A 1097 35.10 -21.05 -27.60
C VAL A 1097 36.25 -20.09 -27.91
N ALA A 1098 37.03 -20.39 -28.93
CA ALA A 1098 38.22 -19.61 -29.29
C ALA A 1098 37.81 -18.20 -29.76
N GLY A 1099 37.99 -17.21 -28.89
CA GLY A 1099 37.56 -15.82 -29.12
C GLY A 1099 37.73 -14.91 -27.92
N ALA A 1100 38.76 -15.15 -27.07
CA ALA A 1100 39.04 -14.38 -25.86
C ALA A 1100 40.52 -14.41 -25.46
N ASP A 1101 41.43 -14.44 -26.43
CA ASP A 1101 42.83 -14.05 -26.18
C ASP A 1101 42.94 -12.52 -26.12
N ALA A 1102 43.91 -12.00 -25.38
CA ALA A 1102 44.03 -10.56 -25.11
C ALA A 1102 44.62 -9.78 -26.31
N SER A 1103 43.79 -9.45 -27.29
CA SER A 1103 44.11 -8.49 -28.35
C SER A 1103 43.42 -7.14 -28.13
N VAL A 1104 44.14 -6.04 -28.43
CA VAL A 1104 43.57 -4.69 -28.59
C VAL A 1104 42.39 -4.78 -29.57
N PRO A 1105 41.23 -4.14 -29.30
CA PRO A 1105 40.06 -4.25 -30.15
C PRO A 1105 40.38 -3.73 -31.56
N ASP A 1106 39.95 -4.47 -32.59
CA ASP A 1106 40.18 -4.10 -33.99
C ASP A 1106 39.60 -2.70 -34.24
N PRO A 1107 40.42 -1.72 -34.71
CA PRO A 1107 39.92 -0.40 -35.09
C PRO A 1107 38.74 -0.44 -36.07
N ALA A 1108 38.62 -1.49 -36.89
CA ALA A 1108 37.47 -1.68 -37.78
C ALA A 1108 36.18 -2.06 -37.03
N ASP A 1109 36.24 -2.82 -35.93
CA ASP A 1109 35.07 -3.18 -35.12
C ASP A 1109 34.72 -2.10 -34.08
N VAL A 1110 35.71 -1.37 -33.54
CA VAL A 1110 35.45 -0.12 -32.83
C VAL A 1110 34.80 0.88 -33.78
N ALA A 1111 35.35 1.10 -34.99
CA ALA A 1111 34.74 1.99 -35.98
C ALA A 1111 33.38 1.50 -36.48
N ARG A 1112 33.08 0.19 -36.49
CA ARG A 1112 31.73 -0.33 -36.77
C ARG A 1112 30.77 -0.07 -35.63
N LEU A 1113 31.18 -0.27 -34.37
CA LEU A 1113 30.34 0.01 -33.21
C LEU A 1113 30.11 1.52 -33.05
N ASP A 1114 31.15 2.36 -33.24
CA ASP A 1114 31.02 3.81 -33.27
C ASP A 1114 30.26 4.29 -34.49
N ALA A 1115 30.34 3.65 -35.67
CA ALA A 1115 29.49 3.99 -36.81
C ALA A 1115 28.05 3.52 -36.62
N LEU A 1116 27.80 2.40 -35.93
CA LEU A 1116 26.45 1.92 -35.60
C LEU A 1116 25.82 2.82 -34.53
N ALA A 1117 26.58 3.15 -33.48
CA ALA A 1117 26.20 4.10 -32.44
C ALA A 1117 26.02 5.50 -33.04
N SER A 1118 26.92 5.98 -33.89
CA SER A 1118 26.76 7.28 -34.57
C SER A 1118 25.58 7.28 -35.54
N ARG A 1119 25.26 6.17 -36.22
CA ARG A 1119 24.04 6.05 -37.04
C ARG A 1119 22.77 5.95 -36.22
N LEU A 1120 22.80 5.29 -35.06
CA LEU A 1120 21.69 5.25 -34.10
C LEU A 1120 21.47 6.62 -33.45
N THR A 1121 22.54 7.31 -33.05
CA THR A 1121 22.51 8.66 -32.49
C THR A 1121 22.13 9.69 -33.54
N ALA A 1122 22.62 9.61 -34.77
CA ALA A 1122 22.20 10.49 -35.87
C ALA A 1122 20.75 10.20 -36.31
N SER A 1123 20.31 8.93 -36.30
CA SER A 1123 18.90 8.57 -36.53
C SER A 1123 18.00 9.12 -35.42
N MET A 1124 18.40 8.94 -34.16
CA MET A 1124 17.67 9.45 -32.99
C MET A 1124 17.71 10.99 -32.93
N GLN A 1125 18.80 11.64 -33.32
CA GLN A 1125 18.88 13.09 -33.48
C GLN A 1125 18.06 13.58 -34.67
N ALA A 1126 17.98 12.84 -35.78
CA ALA A 1126 17.10 13.17 -36.90
C ALA A 1126 15.62 13.02 -36.52
N VAL A 1127 15.26 11.98 -35.77
CA VAL A 1127 13.91 11.81 -35.19
C VAL A 1127 13.61 12.93 -34.20
N LEU A 1128 14.53 13.29 -33.31
CA LEU A 1128 14.36 14.39 -32.37
C LEU A 1128 14.30 15.76 -33.08
N ALA A 1129 15.08 15.97 -34.14
CA ALA A 1129 15.07 17.20 -34.95
C ALA A 1129 13.77 17.30 -35.77
N ALA A 1130 13.27 16.19 -36.34
CA ALA A 1130 11.97 16.17 -37.00
C ALA A 1130 10.82 16.42 -36.01
N ARG A 1131 10.87 15.83 -34.81
CA ARG A 1131 9.89 16.04 -33.73
C ARG A 1131 9.97 17.47 -33.18
N ARG A 1132 11.17 18.06 -33.13
CA ARG A 1132 11.41 19.46 -32.75
C ARG A 1132 10.89 20.42 -33.83
N ALA A 1133 11.19 20.18 -35.10
CA ALA A 1133 10.66 20.96 -36.22
C ALA A 1133 9.13 20.89 -36.30
N ALA A 1134 8.53 19.73 -35.99
CA ALA A 1134 7.07 19.60 -35.87
C ALA A 1134 6.50 20.41 -34.70
N LEU A 1135 7.18 20.44 -33.54
CA LEU A 1135 6.79 21.27 -32.39
C LEU A 1135 6.97 22.76 -32.65
N ASP A 1136 8.07 23.18 -33.30
CA ASP A 1136 8.34 24.57 -33.64
C ASP A 1136 7.37 25.06 -34.74
N ALA A 1137 7.01 24.20 -35.70
CA ALA A 1137 5.95 24.47 -36.68
C ALA A 1137 4.56 24.56 -36.04
N LEU A 1138 4.25 23.70 -35.07
CA LEU A 1138 3.01 23.77 -34.29
C LEU A 1138 2.95 25.04 -33.42
N SER A 1139 4.08 25.46 -32.83
CA SER A 1139 4.18 26.75 -32.14
C SER A 1139 3.95 27.91 -33.10
N ALA A 1140 4.60 27.90 -34.27
CA ALA A 1140 4.39 28.94 -35.28
C ALA A 1140 2.93 28.99 -35.79
N GLN A 1141 2.25 27.85 -35.88
CA GLN A 1141 0.80 27.79 -36.20
C GLN A 1141 -0.07 28.32 -35.05
N LEU A 1142 0.28 28.02 -33.79
CA LEU A 1142 -0.42 28.55 -32.61
C LEU A 1142 -0.19 30.05 -32.41
N ASP A 1143 1.01 30.54 -32.71
CA ASP A 1143 1.35 31.97 -32.68
C ASP A 1143 0.66 32.72 -33.83
N ALA A 1144 0.60 32.14 -35.04
CA ALA A 1144 -0.16 32.69 -36.17
C ALA A 1144 -1.70 32.55 -36.03
N ALA A 1145 -2.17 31.73 -35.08
CA ALA A 1145 -3.59 31.58 -34.73
C ALA A 1145 -4.01 32.50 -33.57
N LYS A 1146 -3.12 33.33 -33.02
CA LYS A 1146 -3.48 34.39 -32.07
C LYS A 1146 -4.22 35.50 -32.82
N PRO A 1147 -5.42 35.92 -32.38
CA PRO A 1147 -6.15 37.01 -33.03
C PRO A 1147 -5.52 38.38 -32.67
N ASP A 1148 -5.15 39.15 -33.69
CA ASP A 1148 -4.60 40.51 -33.57
C ASP A 1148 -5.66 41.57 -33.17
N ALA A 1149 -6.28 41.43 -31.99
CA ALA A 1149 -6.98 42.52 -31.30
C ALA A 1149 -7.23 42.19 -29.81
N PRO A 1150 -6.92 43.10 -28.85
CA PRO A 1150 -7.35 42.95 -27.47
C PRO A 1150 -8.85 43.26 -27.34
N TRP A 1151 -9.62 42.33 -26.78
CA TRP A 1151 -10.99 42.62 -26.33
C TRP A 1151 -10.97 43.34 -24.97
N PRO A 1152 -11.89 44.28 -24.69
CA PRO A 1152 -11.84 45.08 -23.46
C PRO A 1152 -12.14 44.27 -22.20
N SER A 1153 -11.45 44.59 -21.11
CA SER A 1153 -11.70 44.05 -19.78
C SER A 1153 -13.02 44.60 -19.20
N VAL A 1154 -14.09 43.79 -19.27
CA VAL A 1154 -15.33 44.07 -18.53
C VAL A 1154 -15.22 43.45 -17.14
N HIS A 1155 -14.99 44.29 -16.14
CA HIS A 1155 -15.16 43.90 -14.73
C HIS A 1155 -16.66 43.84 -14.40
N PRO A 1156 -17.15 42.79 -13.73
CA PRO A 1156 -18.44 42.83 -13.05
C PRO A 1156 -18.25 43.49 -11.68
N GLU A 1157 -18.73 44.73 -11.52
CA GLU A 1157 -19.05 45.27 -10.20
C GLU A 1157 -20.46 44.83 -9.75
N PRO A 1158 -20.74 44.78 -8.43
CA PRO A 1158 -21.94 44.15 -7.89
C PRO A 1158 -23.19 45.03 -8.02
N THR A 1159 -24.35 44.37 -8.13
CA THR A 1159 -25.67 44.99 -7.99
C THR A 1159 -26.45 44.35 -6.85
N GLU A 1160 -27.06 45.19 -6.01
CA GLU A 1160 -27.85 44.82 -4.83
C GLU A 1160 -29.28 44.35 -5.19
N GLU A 1161 -29.85 43.47 -4.34
CA GLU A 1161 -31.30 43.16 -4.12
C GLU A 1161 -32.17 42.79 -5.36
N ILE A 1162 -33.22 41.94 -5.29
CA ILE A 1162 -34.40 41.92 -4.41
C ILE A 1162 -35.00 40.49 -4.36
N ASP A 1163 -35.70 40.21 -3.25
CA ASP A 1163 -36.60 39.07 -2.92
C ASP A 1163 -37.15 38.13 -4.01
N ALA A 1164 -37.06 36.81 -3.75
CA ALA A 1164 -38.14 35.82 -3.94
C ALA A 1164 -37.89 34.54 -3.11
#